data_AF-A0A2Z4AFT8-F1
#
_entry.id   AF-A0A2Z4AFT8-F1
#
_cell.length_a   1.000
_cell.length_b   1.000
_cell.length_c   1.000
_cell.angle_alpha   90.00
_cell.angle_beta   90.00
_cell.angle_gamma   90.00
#
_symmetry.space_group_name_H-M   'P 1'
#
loop_
_entity.id
_entity.type
_entity.pdbx_description
1 polymer ?
#
loop_
_entity_poly.entity_id
_entity_poly.type
_entity_poly.pdbx_seq_one_letter_code
_entity_poly.pdbx_strand_id
1 'polypeptide(L)'
;MRLLNLQCLQKCWSGSKVVKSTAGSLKPSCMALEGLLYWRMKSVSISSSIRLSLIFFLLGLLSSPVISLPAQPTVTSTINPNSIALGYTATYIVSIQAEEQPPAWLPPKVQDLEIDFIGTGQSMQISTINRNTKTIVTKKYNFRVKPKRTGRFIIPTYDLSIGRQRIMVPAAVITVNSPNGKPATNLEDLTFLELDKEERPTYVGQNLKYVLKLFVHTGLSEVRAGELLQKGDAFSQHEMAQSTNSYGARRNNLDYQVYEIPVSITPLKSGLQTLEFELTIQVALPRQRQSSSSSYFDEFFNKDFFSFGGFRERRNISVSTGPVEIAVRMLPEEGKPKSFSGAIGQFLIKQTLSPIQINAGDPLTLKVEITGNGNFDRIQPLQLEAGDQWKIYPPKSEFIAGDKMEHSGKKIFDYILIPQSIDITQSPPIHFSFFDPRTAQYVQLSHEQVALTVNPATDYIFANTSVTQTTTSNNDTLGTSKAPERNILPIQLLPGRWISSIQPTFKSSYFLSSQLIPLIIFSSIYLFRKRQIRFREDAFYARRLKTTQSMRKWLKSAKEASSKNDFVAFFAAAQRAIQESVGKHFTCSASTLTLADLELFLLGKDSNSKTVNEVRKFFEAGDAVRFFAGNQAQEQTLLDWNRALLKLIAQLSALK
;
A
#
# COMPACT_ATOMS: atom_id res chain seq x y z
N MET A 1 -19.12 40.32 43.11
CA MET A 1 -20.06 41.42 42.79
C MET A 1 -20.93 40.92 41.64
N ARG A 2 -22.24 40.82 41.90
CA ARG A 2 -23.43 40.62 41.02
C ARG A 2 -23.22 40.56 39.49
N LEU A 3 -23.97 39.84 38.65
CA LEU A 3 -25.11 38.91 38.70
C LEU A 3 -25.33 38.42 37.23
N LEU A 4 -25.83 37.19 37.06
CA LEU A 4 -26.77 36.68 36.03
C LEU A 4 -26.38 36.65 34.53
N ASN A 5 -26.41 35.47 33.86
CA ASN A 5 -27.58 34.74 33.29
C ASN A 5 -28.18 35.46 32.05
N LEU A 6 -28.82 34.87 31.04
CA LEU A 6 -29.16 33.51 30.58
C LEU A 6 -29.75 33.75 29.15
N GLN A 7 -29.40 32.97 28.13
CA GLN A 7 -30.29 31.98 27.46
C GLN A 7 -31.23 32.51 26.35
N CYS A 8 -31.46 31.63 25.36
CA CYS A 8 -32.69 31.50 24.53
C CYS A 8 -32.95 32.61 23.47
N LEU A 9 -33.53 32.40 22.29
CA LEU A 9 -34.24 31.34 21.56
C LEU A 9 -34.07 31.71 20.06
N GLN A 10 -33.82 30.81 19.12
CA GLN A 10 -34.77 29.90 18.45
C GLN A 10 -35.93 30.58 17.68
N LYS A 11 -35.99 30.23 16.38
CA LYS A 11 -37.17 29.88 15.55
C LYS A 11 -37.93 30.95 14.75
N CYS A 12 -38.19 30.52 13.49
CA CYS A 12 -39.43 30.67 12.70
C CYS A 12 -39.67 32.07 12.09
N TRP A 13 -40.32 32.25 10.92
CA TRP A 13 -41.07 31.38 10.02
C TRP A 13 -41.36 32.16 8.72
N SER A 14 -41.83 31.42 7.69
CA SER A 14 -42.79 31.79 6.61
C SER A 14 -42.85 33.24 6.11
N GLY A 15 -42.81 33.53 4.80
CA GLY A 15 -43.57 32.89 3.74
C GLY A 15 -44.54 33.91 3.12
N SER A 16 -44.83 33.73 1.82
CA SER A 16 -45.87 34.38 1.00
C SER A 16 -45.58 35.81 0.49
N LYS A 17 -45.31 36.05 -0.80
CA LYS A 17 -46.13 35.97 -2.05
C LYS A 17 -46.93 37.26 -2.37
N VAL A 18 -46.73 37.72 -3.62
CA VAL A 18 -47.67 38.40 -4.54
C VAL A 18 -47.84 39.91 -4.22
N VAL A 19 -47.66 40.84 -5.16
CA VAL A 19 -48.66 41.28 -6.17
C VAL A 19 -47.97 42.14 -7.26
N LYS A 20 -48.45 41.97 -8.50
CA LYS A 20 -48.19 42.74 -9.73
C LYS A 20 -48.64 44.22 -9.62
N SER A 21 -48.02 45.14 -10.35
CA SER A 21 -48.62 45.75 -11.58
C SER A 21 -47.99 47.10 -11.97
N THR A 22 -47.94 47.31 -13.30
CA THR A 22 -48.17 48.56 -14.05
C THR A 22 -47.25 49.76 -13.79
N ALA A 23 -46.37 50.12 -14.73
CA ALA A 23 -46.63 50.89 -15.96
C ALA A 23 -46.86 52.39 -15.69
N GLY A 24 -46.07 53.25 -16.34
CA GLY A 24 -46.34 54.69 -16.33
C GLY A 24 -45.14 55.56 -16.63
N SER A 25 -44.89 55.77 -17.92
CA SER A 25 -43.90 56.64 -18.55
C SER A 25 -43.92 58.10 -18.10
N LEU A 26 -42.75 58.76 -18.14
CA LEU A 26 -42.62 60.14 -18.64
C LEU A 26 -41.30 60.31 -19.42
N LYS A 27 -41.51 60.69 -20.69
CA LYS A 27 -40.64 61.12 -21.81
C LYS A 27 -39.93 62.47 -21.52
N PRO A 28 -39.27 63.15 -22.49
CA PRO A 28 -38.35 62.70 -23.58
C PRO A 28 -37.15 63.66 -23.79
N SER A 29 -36.11 63.27 -24.54
CA SER A 29 -35.49 64.11 -25.61
C SER A 29 -34.44 63.36 -26.45
N CYS A 30 -34.61 63.47 -27.77
CA CYS A 30 -33.72 63.29 -28.95
C CYS A 30 -32.35 62.58 -28.79
N MET A 31 -32.06 61.52 -29.56
CA MET A 31 -31.54 61.57 -30.96
C MET A 31 -30.36 62.56 -31.06
N ALA A 32 -29.11 62.16 -31.31
CA ALA A 32 -28.67 61.29 -32.39
C ALA A 32 -27.15 60.98 -32.25
N LEU A 33 -26.77 59.80 -32.73
CA LEU A 33 -25.48 59.40 -33.31
C LEU A 33 -24.19 59.64 -32.49
N GLU A 34 -23.59 58.59 -31.92
CA GLU A 34 -22.57 57.77 -32.59
C GLU A 34 -21.31 58.55 -33.02
N GLY A 35 -20.22 58.32 -32.28
CA GLY A 35 -18.87 58.73 -32.65
C GLY A 35 -18.19 59.55 -31.56
N LEU A 36 -17.04 59.08 -31.09
CA LEU A 36 -16.08 59.80 -30.24
C LEU A 36 -16.44 59.99 -28.76
N LEU A 37 -16.29 58.93 -27.94
CA LEU A 37 -15.77 59.07 -26.55
C LEU A 37 -15.41 57.72 -25.89
N TYR A 38 -14.80 56.80 -26.64
CA TYR A 38 -14.25 55.53 -26.12
C TYR A 38 -12.82 55.67 -25.53
N TRP A 39 -12.43 56.84 -25.02
CA TRP A 39 -11.04 57.07 -24.59
C TRP A 39 -10.87 57.90 -23.30
N ARG A 40 -11.85 57.91 -22.40
CA ARG A 40 -11.67 58.57 -21.08
C ARG A 40 -12.57 57.97 -20.00
N MET A 41 -12.25 56.76 -19.52
CA MET A 41 -12.66 56.27 -18.18
C MET A 41 -11.96 54.95 -17.86
N LYS A 42 -10.65 55.00 -17.62
CA LYS A 42 -9.88 53.82 -17.14
C LYS A 42 -8.90 54.14 -16.00
N SER A 43 -9.20 55.13 -15.16
CA SER A 43 -8.23 55.58 -14.13
C SER A 43 -8.79 55.80 -12.72
N VAL A 44 -9.94 55.22 -12.35
CA VAL A 44 -10.45 55.41 -10.95
C VAL A 44 -10.89 54.12 -10.22
N SER A 45 -10.99 52.95 -10.87
CA SER A 45 -11.44 51.71 -10.18
C SER A 45 -10.34 50.65 -9.99
N ILE A 46 -9.13 51.07 -9.57
CA ILE A 46 -8.01 50.14 -9.30
C ILE A 46 -7.49 50.26 -7.86
N SER A 47 -7.84 51.31 -7.11
CA SER A 47 -7.26 51.53 -5.77
C SER A 47 -7.98 50.81 -4.62
N SER A 48 -9.27 50.44 -4.75
CA SER A 48 -9.99 49.76 -3.65
C SER A 48 -9.79 48.23 -3.65
N SER A 49 -9.68 47.62 -4.83
CA SER A 49 -9.47 46.16 -4.98
C SER A 49 -8.08 45.71 -4.51
N ILE A 50 -7.07 46.58 -4.65
CA ILE A 50 -5.70 46.30 -4.20
C ILE A 50 -5.61 46.39 -2.66
N ARG A 51 -6.33 47.32 -2.03
CA ARG A 51 -6.34 47.45 -0.55
C ARG A 51 -7.07 46.28 0.12
N LEU A 52 -8.15 45.78 -0.45
CA LEU A 52 -8.86 44.62 0.11
C LEU A 52 -8.05 43.31 -0.07
N SER A 53 -7.36 43.17 -1.20
CA SER A 53 -6.46 42.02 -1.46
C SER A 53 -5.22 42.06 -0.56
N LEU A 54 -4.64 43.24 -0.29
CA LEU A 54 -3.52 43.39 0.64
C LEU A 54 -3.93 43.10 2.09
N ILE A 55 -5.15 43.44 2.50
CA ILE A 55 -5.67 43.14 3.84
C ILE A 55 -5.96 41.64 4.00
N PHE A 56 -6.46 40.95 2.97
CA PHE A 56 -6.58 39.49 2.97
C PHE A 56 -5.21 38.78 2.94
N PHE A 57 -4.23 39.36 2.25
CA PHE A 57 -2.85 38.85 2.23
C PHE A 57 -2.13 39.09 3.56
N LEU A 58 -2.38 40.22 4.25
CA LEU A 58 -1.85 40.51 5.59
C LEU A 58 -2.57 39.73 6.70
N LEU A 59 -3.88 39.47 6.60
CA LEU A 59 -4.60 38.62 7.55
C LEU A 59 -4.21 37.13 7.44
N GLY A 60 -3.74 36.69 6.26
CA GLY A 60 -3.13 35.36 6.10
C GLY A 60 -1.78 35.21 6.82
N LEU A 61 -1.06 36.32 7.01
CA LEU A 61 0.25 36.37 7.69
C LEU A 61 0.18 36.43 9.22
N LEU A 62 -1.01 36.62 9.79
CA LEU A 62 -1.25 36.66 11.25
C LEU A 62 -1.79 35.35 11.83
N SER A 63 -1.87 34.28 11.04
CA SER A 63 -2.07 32.94 11.59
C SER A 63 -0.79 32.52 12.34
N SER A 64 -0.83 32.67 13.66
CA SER A 64 0.26 32.28 14.56
C SER A 64 0.69 30.85 14.21
N PRO A 65 2.00 30.55 14.13
CA PRO A 65 2.42 29.16 14.04
C PRO A 65 1.89 28.48 15.29
N VAL A 66 0.93 27.57 15.13
CA VAL A 66 0.61 26.62 16.19
C VAL A 66 1.91 25.87 16.40
N ILE A 67 2.60 26.19 17.49
CA ILE A 67 3.76 25.46 17.98
C ILE A 67 3.22 24.05 18.25
N SER A 68 3.27 23.18 17.25
CA SER A 68 2.98 21.78 17.46
C SER A 68 4.12 21.27 18.33
N LEU A 69 3.81 20.95 19.58
CA LEU A 69 4.72 20.18 20.42
C LEU A 69 5.23 18.98 19.60
N PRO A 70 6.55 18.73 19.57
CA PRO A 70 7.11 17.58 18.87
C PRO A 70 6.40 16.33 19.37
N ALA A 71 5.94 15.49 18.45
CA ALA A 71 5.28 14.24 18.79
C ALA A 71 6.25 13.43 19.67
N GLN A 72 5.81 13.04 20.86
CA GLN A 72 6.66 12.28 21.76
C GLN A 72 7.11 10.98 21.05
N PRO A 73 8.41 10.67 21.08
CA PRO A 73 8.92 9.45 20.48
C PRO A 73 8.23 8.24 21.12
N THR A 74 7.70 7.34 20.29
CA THR A 74 6.99 6.13 20.74
C THR A 74 7.88 4.92 20.53
N VAL A 75 8.02 4.11 21.58
CA VAL A 75 8.85 2.90 21.55
C VAL A 75 8.01 1.70 21.93
N THR A 76 8.07 0.66 21.11
CA THR A 76 7.45 -0.63 21.39
C THR A 76 8.50 -1.72 21.33
N SER A 77 8.32 -2.77 22.14
CA SER A 77 9.20 -3.92 22.17
C SER A 77 8.35 -5.18 22.04
N THR A 78 8.74 -6.08 21.14
CA THR A 78 8.04 -7.36 20.93
C THR A 78 9.06 -8.47 20.69
N ILE A 79 8.72 -9.69 21.09
CA ILE A 79 9.50 -10.89 20.75
C ILE A 79 8.65 -11.73 19.81
N ASN A 80 9.22 -12.12 18.68
CA ASN A 80 8.55 -12.95 17.68
C ASN A 80 9.43 -14.14 17.28
N PRO A 81 8.97 -15.39 17.48
CA PRO A 81 7.79 -15.79 18.27
C PRO A 81 8.03 -15.61 19.77
N ASN A 82 6.97 -15.40 20.56
CA ASN A 82 7.04 -15.23 22.02
C ASN A 82 7.13 -16.56 22.81
N SER A 83 7.18 -17.70 22.11
CA SER A 83 7.38 -19.03 22.66
C SER A 83 8.33 -19.83 21.74
N ILE A 84 9.35 -20.48 22.31
CA ILE A 84 10.34 -21.29 21.57
C ILE A 84 10.77 -22.52 22.38
N ALA A 85 11.31 -23.55 21.74
CA ALA A 85 11.96 -24.68 22.44
C ALA A 85 13.44 -24.37 22.74
N LEU A 86 14.01 -25.04 23.75
CA LEU A 86 15.45 -24.94 24.06
C LEU A 86 16.30 -25.34 22.83
N GLY A 87 17.27 -24.51 22.46
CA GLY A 87 18.11 -24.70 21.27
C GLY A 87 17.68 -23.88 20.05
N TYR A 88 16.48 -23.30 20.06
CA TYR A 88 15.99 -22.39 19.03
C TYR A 88 16.26 -20.92 19.40
N THR A 89 16.08 -20.02 18.43
CA THR A 89 16.27 -18.57 18.64
C THR A 89 15.02 -17.79 18.25
N ALA A 90 14.67 -16.77 19.02
CA ALA A 90 13.62 -15.80 18.67
C ALA A 90 14.23 -14.45 18.26
N THR A 91 13.42 -13.58 17.69
CA THR A 91 13.83 -12.20 17.37
C THR A 91 13.16 -11.22 18.33
N TYR A 92 13.96 -10.48 19.08
CA TYR A 92 13.52 -9.33 19.86
C TYR A 92 13.59 -8.07 18.99
N ILE A 93 12.45 -7.41 18.83
CA ILE A 93 12.26 -6.26 17.93
C ILE A 93 11.93 -5.04 18.79
N VAL A 94 12.80 -4.04 18.73
CA VAL A 94 12.55 -2.72 19.32
C VAL A 94 12.19 -1.76 18.20
N SER A 95 10.93 -1.33 18.15
CA SER A 95 10.42 -0.41 17.14
C SER A 95 10.35 1.00 17.73
N ILE A 96 11.10 1.91 17.12
CA ILE A 96 11.25 3.28 17.56
C ILE A 96 10.67 4.20 16.48
N GLN A 97 9.72 5.01 16.89
CA GLN A 97 9.14 6.06 16.08
C GLN A 97 9.61 7.40 16.65
N ALA A 98 10.68 7.95 16.06
CA ALA A 98 11.33 9.17 16.51
C ALA A 98 11.92 9.94 15.33
N GLU A 99 12.02 11.26 15.47
CA GLU A 99 12.62 12.16 14.46
C GLU A 99 14.16 12.07 14.49
N GLU A 100 14.75 11.97 15.70
CA GLU A 100 16.18 11.77 15.90
C GLU A 100 16.55 10.29 16.02
N GLN A 101 17.74 9.92 15.55
CA GLN A 101 18.27 8.56 15.68
C GLN A 101 18.81 8.33 17.10
N PRO A 102 18.47 7.22 17.77
CA PRO A 102 19.13 6.85 19.02
C PRO A 102 20.64 6.59 18.80
N PRO A 103 21.49 6.87 19.81
CA PRO A 103 22.88 6.40 19.83
C PRO A 103 22.93 4.87 19.86
N ALA A 104 24.07 4.26 19.60
CA ALA A 104 24.22 2.81 19.73
C ALA A 104 23.89 2.34 21.15
N TRP A 105 22.99 1.37 21.30
CA TRP A 105 22.62 0.78 22.58
C TRP A 105 22.50 -0.74 22.45
N LEU A 106 22.56 -1.43 23.59
CA LEU A 106 22.27 -2.85 23.70
C LEU A 106 21.20 -3.07 24.78
N PRO A 107 20.29 -4.04 24.61
CA PRO A 107 19.37 -4.44 25.67
C PRO A 107 20.11 -4.90 26.92
N PRO A 108 19.45 -4.84 28.10
CA PRO A 108 20.05 -5.31 29.35
C PRO A 108 20.37 -6.81 29.26
N LYS A 109 21.49 -7.21 29.89
CA LYS A 109 21.85 -8.63 29.98
C LYS A 109 20.82 -9.34 30.86
N VAL A 110 20.27 -10.44 30.34
CA VAL A 110 19.36 -11.31 31.07
C VAL A 110 20.08 -12.63 31.31
N GLN A 111 20.04 -13.13 32.55
CA GLN A 111 20.71 -14.38 32.91
C GLN A 111 20.18 -15.54 32.06
N ASP A 112 21.10 -16.35 31.51
CA ASP A 112 20.80 -17.50 30.65
C ASP A 112 20.04 -17.17 29.36
N LEU A 113 20.09 -15.90 28.93
CA LEU A 113 19.51 -15.43 27.68
C LEU A 113 20.55 -14.58 26.93
N GLU A 114 21.10 -15.14 25.86
CA GLU A 114 22.05 -14.46 24.99
C GLU A 114 21.29 -13.57 24.00
N ILE A 115 21.68 -12.30 23.90
CA ILE A 115 21.01 -11.29 23.07
C ILE A 115 22.05 -10.65 22.15
N ASP A 116 22.00 -11.00 20.87
CA ASP A 116 22.96 -10.53 19.86
C ASP A 116 22.30 -9.57 18.88
N PHE A 117 22.97 -8.48 18.51
CA PHE A 117 22.45 -7.57 17.50
C PHE A 117 22.50 -8.19 16.09
N ILE A 118 21.36 -8.23 15.39
CA ILE A 118 21.26 -8.78 14.02
C ILE A 118 21.33 -7.66 12.98
N GLY A 119 20.71 -6.51 13.25
CA GLY A 119 20.65 -5.39 12.30
C GLY A 119 19.45 -4.47 12.51
N THR A 120 19.30 -3.48 11.63
CA THR A 120 18.17 -2.53 11.64
C THR A 120 17.35 -2.58 10.37
N GLY A 121 16.03 -2.52 10.48
CA GLY A 121 15.10 -2.26 9.37
C GLY A 121 14.49 -0.87 9.48
N GLN A 122 14.17 -0.23 8.35
CA GLN A 122 13.50 1.08 8.32
C GLN A 122 12.21 1.01 7.52
N SER A 123 11.14 1.60 8.06
CA SER A 123 9.87 1.81 7.36
C SER A 123 9.51 3.30 7.45
N MET A 124 9.33 3.94 6.30
CA MET A 124 8.97 5.36 6.23
C MET A 124 7.49 5.49 5.89
N GLN A 125 6.72 6.16 6.74
CA GLN A 125 5.34 6.52 6.46
C GLN A 125 5.25 8.05 6.41
N ILE A 126 4.89 8.57 5.24
CA ILE A 126 4.70 10.02 5.03
C ILE A 126 3.22 10.31 5.23
N SER A 127 2.88 11.03 6.30
CA SER A 127 1.51 11.53 6.50
C SER A 127 1.48 13.04 6.26
N THR A 128 0.73 13.45 5.24
CA THR A 128 0.51 14.87 4.93
C THR A 128 -0.83 15.29 5.53
N ILE A 129 -0.81 16.09 6.60
CA ILE A 129 -2.02 16.67 7.19
C ILE A 129 -1.84 18.19 7.16
N ASN A 130 -2.75 18.90 6.46
CA ASN A 130 -2.83 20.36 6.40
C ASN A 130 -1.51 21.08 6.05
N ARG A 131 -0.94 20.82 4.86
CA ARG A 131 0.29 21.44 4.30
C ARG A 131 1.60 21.28 5.10
N ASN A 132 1.58 20.70 6.29
CA ASN A 132 2.78 20.32 7.03
C ASN A 132 3.09 18.82 6.80
N THR A 133 4.18 18.54 6.11
CA THR A 133 4.68 17.18 5.90
C THR A 133 5.27 16.67 7.21
N LYS A 134 4.60 15.75 7.90
CA LYS A 134 5.20 15.03 9.04
C LYS A 134 5.75 13.70 8.52
N THR A 135 7.07 13.63 8.41
CA THR A 135 7.78 12.38 8.08
C THR A 135 7.94 11.58 9.36
N ILE A 136 7.11 10.57 9.55
CA ILE A 136 7.24 9.64 10.68
C ILE A 136 8.13 8.49 10.22
N VAL A 137 9.37 8.45 10.70
CA VAL A 137 10.31 7.36 10.45
C VAL A 137 10.16 6.33 11.56
N THR A 138 9.75 5.11 11.21
CA THR A 138 9.74 3.98 12.14
C THR A 138 10.97 3.11 11.86
N LYS A 139 11.88 3.02 12.83
CA LYS A 139 13.09 2.21 12.74
C LYS A 139 12.99 1.02 13.69
N LYS A 140 13.17 -0.18 13.15
CA LYS A 140 13.14 -1.45 13.89
C LYS A 140 14.56 -1.95 14.11
N TYR A 141 14.90 -2.26 15.35
CA TYR A 141 16.18 -2.83 15.76
C TYR A 141 15.95 -4.28 16.15
N ASN A 142 16.64 -5.19 15.47
CA ASN A 142 16.44 -6.62 15.60
C ASN A 142 17.59 -7.26 16.37
N PHE A 143 17.26 -7.97 17.44
CA PHE A 143 18.19 -8.72 18.27
C PHE A 143 17.83 -10.20 18.26
N ARG A 144 18.83 -11.08 18.12
CA ARG A 144 18.68 -12.54 18.22
C ARG A 144 18.68 -12.89 19.69
N VAL A 145 17.66 -13.63 20.11
CA VAL A 145 17.53 -14.11 21.49
C VAL A 145 17.77 -15.61 21.49
N LYS A 146 18.79 -16.07 22.23
CA LYS A 146 19.15 -17.48 22.37
C LYS A 146 19.15 -17.90 23.84
N PRO A 147 18.16 -18.70 24.28
CA PRO A 147 18.08 -19.15 25.66
C PRO A 147 19.05 -20.31 25.93
N LYS A 148 19.63 -20.33 27.13
CA LYS A 148 20.54 -21.38 27.62
C LYS A 148 19.85 -22.38 28.56
N ARG A 149 18.66 -22.04 29.07
CA ARG A 149 17.81 -22.94 29.87
C ARG A 149 16.34 -22.79 29.51
N THR A 150 15.53 -23.72 29.99
CA THR A 150 14.08 -23.70 29.86
C THR A 150 13.47 -22.77 30.92
N GLY A 151 12.22 -22.36 30.70
CA GLY A 151 11.46 -21.49 31.58
C GLY A 151 11.07 -20.17 30.94
N ARG A 152 10.41 -19.32 31.72
CA ARG A 152 9.96 -17.99 31.29
C ARG A 152 11.07 -16.98 31.50
N PHE A 153 11.46 -16.28 30.44
CA PHE A 153 12.40 -15.17 30.49
C PHE A 153 11.68 -13.85 30.26
N ILE A 154 12.12 -12.83 30.98
CA ILE A 154 11.61 -11.47 30.87
C ILE A 154 12.81 -10.58 30.55
N ILE A 155 12.78 -9.93 29.39
CA ILE A 155 13.64 -8.78 29.12
C ILE A 155 12.99 -7.61 29.86
N PRO A 156 13.61 -7.10 30.94
CA PRO A 156 12.99 -6.09 31.78
C PRO A 156 12.80 -4.79 31.00
N THR A 157 11.95 -3.91 31.52
CA THR A 157 11.89 -2.53 31.01
C THR A 157 13.22 -1.82 31.27
N TYR A 158 13.69 -1.03 30.31
CA TYR A 158 14.95 -0.29 30.40
C TYR A 158 14.84 1.07 29.73
N ASP A 159 15.72 2.00 30.11
CA ASP A 159 15.76 3.34 29.57
C ASP A 159 16.57 3.42 28.27
N LEU A 160 16.02 4.09 27.27
CA LEU A 160 16.66 4.39 26.00
C LEU A 160 16.71 5.90 25.81
N SER A 161 17.91 6.44 25.58
CA SER A 161 18.11 7.87 25.33
C SER A 161 17.96 8.16 23.83
N ILE A 162 17.01 9.01 23.45
CA ILE A 162 16.84 9.53 22.09
C ILE A 162 16.96 11.06 22.17
N GLY A 163 18.02 11.61 21.59
CA GLY A 163 18.35 13.02 21.75
C GLY A 163 18.59 13.38 23.22
N ARG A 164 17.79 14.33 23.75
CA ARG A 164 17.80 14.74 25.17
C ARG A 164 16.75 14.05 26.03
N GLN A 165 15.92 13.17 25.47
CA GLN A 165 14.82 12.51 26.17
C GLN A 165 15.17 11.05 26.50
N ARG A 166 14.80 10.61 27.71
CA ARG A 166 14.86 9.20 28.11
C ARG A 166 13.47 8.60 27.97
N ILE A 167 13.36 7.48 27.25
CA ILE A 167 12.11 6.75 27.02
C ILE A 167 12.24 5.35 27.58
N MET A 168 11.18 4.86 28.21
CA MET A 168 11.12 3.49 28.70
C MET A 168 10.76 2.53 27.58
N VAL A 169 11.62 1.55 27.33
CA VAL A 169 11.30 0.41 26.47
C VAL A 169 10.46 -0.57 27.28
N PRO A 170 9.26 -0.97 26.83
CA PRO A 170 8.42 -1.94 27.55
C PRO A 170 9.14 -3.28 27.74
N ALA A 171 8.79 -4.01 28.80
CA ALA A 171 9.31 -5.36 29.02
C ALA A 171 8.75 -6.33 27.97
N ALA A 172 9.56 -7.31 27.57
CA ALA A 172 9.15 -8.36 26.65
C ALA A 172 9.37 -9.74 27.25
N VAL A 173 8.43 -10.64 27.02
CA VAL A 173 8.40 -11.98 27.64
C VAL A 173 8.60 -13.03 26.56
N ILE A 174 9.43 -14.01 26.85
CA ILE A 174 9.62 -15.21 26.03
C ILE A 174 9.53 -16.46 26.91
N THR A 175 8.74 -17.42 26.47
CA THR A 175 8.60 -18.72 27.15
C THR A 175 9.46 -19.76 26.42
N VAL A 176 10.32 -20.46 27.16
CA VAL A 176 11.22 -21.48 26.62
C VAL A 176 10.83 -22.85 27.14
N ASN A 177 10.31 -23.69 26.25
CA ASN A 177 9.80 -25.00 26.60
C ASN A 177 10.92 -26.06 26.65
N SER A 178 10.76 -27.05 27.53
CA SER A 178 11.68 -28.19 27.62
C SER A 178 11.66 -29.00 26.34
N PRO A 179 12.83 -29.46 25.83
CA PRO A 179 12.88 -30.36 24.69
C PRO A 179 12.36 -31.77 25.03
N ASN A 180 11.87 -32.02 26.25
CA ASN A 180 11.28 -33.31 26.67
C ASN A 180 9.77 -33.37 26.36
N GLY A 181 9.42 -33.28 25.10
CA GLY A 181 8.57 -34.30 24.47
C GLY A 181 9.50 -35.07 23.54
N LYS A 182 9.27 -36.37 23.29
CA LYS A 182 10.02 -37.06 22.20
C LYS A 182 10.11 -36.09 21.02
N PRO A 183 11.30 -35.84 20.42
CA PRO A 183 11.36 -35.01 19.23
C PRO A 183 10.32 -35.59 18.29
N ALA A 184 9.34 -34.78 17.87
CA ALA A 184 8.34 -35.18 16.88
C ALA A 184 9.13 -35.72 15.69
N THR A 185 9.24 -37.05 15.64
CA THR A 185 10.22 -37.70 14.77
C THR A 185 9.63 -37.77 13.36
N ASN A 186 8.30 -37.62 13.28
CA ASN A 186 7.49 -37.64 12.08
C ASN A 186 6.76 -36.30 11.89
N LEU A 187 6.62 -35.85 10.64
CA LEU A 187 5.83 -34.66 10.26
C LEU A 187 4.37 -34.73 10.75
N GLU A 188 3.83 -35.94 10.88
CA GLU A 188 2.45 -36.23 11.31
C GLU A 188 2.17 -35.79 12.77
N ASP A 189 3.20 -35.79 13.63
CA ASP A 189 3.07 -35.30 15.02
C ASP A 189 3.03 -33.76 15.07
N LEU A 190 3.58 -33.09 14.05
CA LEU A 190 3.69 -31.63 13.99
C LEU A 190 2.45 -30.97 13.40
N THR A 191 1.83 -31.60 12.40
CA THR A 191 0.60 -31.12 11.78
C THR A 191 -0.31 -32.27 11.41
N PHE A 192 -1.57 -32.19 11.81
CA PHE A 192 -2.59 -33.16 11.43
C PHE A 192 -3.95 -32.48 11.23
N LEU A 193 -4.84 -33.18 10.53
CA LEU A 193 -6.18 -32.69 10.20
C LEU A 193 -7.22 -33.59 10.87
N GLU A 194 -8.24 -32.99 11.49
CA GLU A 194 -9.36 -33.74 12.05
C GLU A 194 -10.68 -33.23 11.47
N LEU A 195 -11.60 -34.15 11.22
CA LEU A 195 -12.97 -33.81 10.85
C LEU A 195 -13.82 -33.79 12.11
N ASP A 196 -14.27 -32.60 12.50
CA ASP A 196 -15.31 -32.44 13.52
C ASP A 196 -16.67 -32.68 12.85
N LYS A 197 -17.19 -33.90 13.03
CA LYS A 197 -18.50 -34.31 12.54
C LYS A 197 -19.48 -34.43 13.70
N GLU A 198 -20.72 -34.07 13.45
CA GLU A 198 -21.80 -34.34 14.39
C GLU A 198 -22.41 -35.72 14.13
N GLU A 199 -22.52 -36.55 15.17
CA GLU A 199 -23.15 -37.87 15.07
C GLU A 199 -24.66 -37.73 15.01
N ARG A 200 -25.19 -37.58 13.79
CA ARG A 200 -26.63 -37.52 13.52
C ARG A 200 -27.00 -38.38 12.32
N PRO A 201 -28.25 -38.87 12.24
CA PRO A 201 -28.74 -39.54 11.05
C PRO A 201 -28.61 -38.61 9.84
N THR A 202 -27.86 -39.04 8.83
CA THR A 202 -27.64 -38.30 7.59
C THR A 202 -28.49 -38.91 6.48
N TYR A 203 -29.03 -38.08 5.59
CA TYR A 203 -29.87 -38.51 4.48
C TYR A 203 -29.27 -38.15 3.12
N VAL A 204 -29.50 -38.98 2.10
CA VAL A 204 -29.09 -38.68 0.72
C VAL A 204 -29.67 -37.34 0.26
N GLY A 205 -28.81 -36.46 -0.26
CA GLY A 205 -29.19 -35.12 -0.75
C GLY A 205 -29.29 -34.03 0.33
N GLN A 206 -29.03 -34.35 1.60
CA GLN A 206 -28.96 -33.39 2.70
C GLN A 206 -27.64 -32.61 2.64
N ASN A 207 -27.69 -31.27 2.74
CA ASN A 207 -26.47 -30.48 2.87
C ASN A 207 -25.94 -30.58 4.31
N LEU A 208 -24.72 -31.09 4.50
CA LEU A 208 -24.07 -31.32 5.79
C LEU A 208 -22.97 -30.30 6.00
N LYS A 209 -22.98 -29.68 7.18
CA LYS A 209 -21.95 -28.74 7.61
C LYS A 209 -21.01 -29.43 8.58
N TYR A 210 -19.75 -29.56 8.19
CA TYR A 210 -18.68 -30.05 9.06
C TYR A 210 -17.59 -29.00 9.22
N VAL A 211 -16.72 -29.21 10.21
CA VAL A 211 -15.57 -28.34 10.45
C VAL A 211 -14.30 -29.16 10.42
N LEU A 212 -13.40 -28.84 9.49
CA LEU A 212 -12.05 -29.37 9.50
C LEU A 212 -11.19 -28.58 10.48
N LYS A 213 -10.57 -29.26 11.44
CA LYS A 213 -9.65 -28.70 12.42
C LYS A 213 -8.23 -29.05 12.01
N LEU A 214 -7.49 -28.06 11.51
CA LEU A 214 -6.07 -28.20 11.21
C LEU A 214 -5.26 -27.86 12.47
N PHE A 215 -4.61 -28.86 13.04
CA PHE A 215 -3.69 -28.68 14.16
C PHE A 215 -2.29 -28.41 13.63
N VAL A 216 -1.70 -27.28 14.04
CA VAL A 216 -0.36 -26.87 13.65
C VAL A 216 0.49 -26.65 14.88
N HIS A 217 1.56 -27.41 15.06
CA HIS A 217 2.47 -27.25 16.18
C HIS A 217 3.07 -25.84 16.21
N THR A 218 3.08 -25.21 17.38
CA THR A 218 3.53 -23.81 17.57
C THR A 218 4.97 -23.53 17.15
N GLY A 219 5.80 -24.57 17.01
CA GLY A 219 7.16 -24.46 16.47
C GLY A 219 7.26 -24.29 14.94
N LEU A 220 6.16 -24.48 14.20
CA LEU A 220 6.10 -24.25 12.76
C LEU A 220 5.72 -22.79 12.47
N SER A 221 6.36 -22.19 11.47
CA SER A 221 6.10 -20.80 11.06
C SER A 221 5.66 -20.72 9.60
N GLU A 222 4.90 -19.67 9.27
CA GLU A 222 4.39 -19.41 7.91
C GLU A 222 3.54 -20.54 7.31
N VAL A 223 2.63 -21.12 8.11
CA VAL A 223 1.70 -22.13 7.58
C VAL A 223 0.67 -21.48 6.67
N ARG A 224 0.61 -21.94 5.42
CA ARG A 224 -0.41 -21.54 4.45
C ARG A 224 -1.21 -22.76 4.02
N ALA A 225 -2.53 -22.69 4.18
CA ALA A 225 -3.43 -23.67 3.59
C ALA A 225 -3.42 -23.53 2.07
N GLY A 226 -3.23 -24.65 1.39
CA GLY A 226 -3.29 -24.79 -0.07
C GLY A 226 -4.62 -25.42 -0.48
N GLU A 227 -4.53 -26.42 -1.36
CA GLU A 227 -5.68 -27.13 -1.92
C GLU A 227 -6.21 -28.19 -0.95
N LEU A 228 -7.54 -28.28 -0.83
CA LEU A 228 -8.24 -29.36 -0.14
C LEU A 228 -8.81 -30.31 -1.19
N LEU A 229 -8.49 -31.59 -1.05
CA LEU A 229 -9.02 -32.67 -1.86
C LEU A 229 -9.96 -33.50 -1.00
N GLN A 230 -11.19 -33.69 -1.47
CA GLN A 230 -12.11 -34.66 -0.90
C GLN A 230 -11.94 -36.00 -1.63
N LYS A 231 -11.74 -37.08 -0.87
CA LYS A 231 -11.78 -38.46 -1.38
C LYS A 231 -13.11 -39.11 -0.95
N GLY A 232 -13.75 -39.77 -1.91
CA GLY A 232 -15.02 -40.47 -1.72
C GLY A 232 -16.10 -39.99 -2.70
N ASP A 233 -16.39 -40.80 -3.70
CA ASP A 233 -17.35 -40.50 -4.78
C ASP A 233 -18.81 -40.44 -4.31
N ALA A 234 -19.05 -40.79 -3.04
CA ALA A 234 -20.38 -40.76 -2.43
C ALA A 234 -20.80 -39.36 -1.96
N PHE A 235 -19.92 -38.35 -2.01
CA PHE A 235 -20.20 -37.00 -1.54
C PHE A 235 -19.81 -35.96 -2.60
N SER A 236 -20.61 -34.91 -2.76
CA SER A 236 -20.21 -33.71 -3.51
C SER A 236 -19.75 -32.61 -2.56
N GLN A 237 -18.61 -32.00 -2.86
CA GLN A 237 -18.10 -30.82 -2.17
C GLN A 237 -18.64 -29.57 -2.87
N HIS A 238 -19.33 -28.70 -2.14
CA HIS A 238 -19.89 -27.47 -2.73
C HIS A 238 -18.98 -26.25 -2.52
N GLU A 239 -18.36 -26.11 -1.35
CA GLU A 239 -17.51 -24.93 -1.09
C GLU A 239 -16.63 -25.09 0.16
N MET A 240 -15.64 -24.22 0.29
CA MET A 240 -14.84 -24.04 1.51
C MET A 240 -14.80 -22.58 1.90
N ALA A 241 -15.08 -22.28 3.17
CA ALA A 241 -14.82 -20.95 3.70
C ALA A 241 -13.35 -20.80 4.10
N GLN A 242 -12.78 -19.61 3.88
CA GLN A 242 -11.49 -19.26 4.50
C GLN A 242 -11.57 -19.46 6.01
N SER A 243 -10.47 -19.95 6.62
CA SER A 243 -10.41 -20.22 8.06
C SER A 243 -10.89 -19.01 8.84
N THR A 244 -12.00 -19.15 9.55
CA THR A 244 -12.67 -18.02 10.19
C THR A 244 -12.19 -17.82 11.63
N ASN A 245 -11.81 -18.92 12.30
CA ASN A 245 -11.38 -18.94 13.68
C ASN A 245 -10.05 -19.68 13.85
N SER A 246 -9.25 -19.24 14.83
CA SER A 246 -8.12 -20.02 15.33
C SER A 246 -7.91 -19.83 16.82
N TYR A 247 -7.44 -20.86 17.51
CA TYR A 247 -7.19 -20.84 18.96
C TYR A 247 -6.04 -21.77 19.33
N GLY A 248 -5.46 -21.56 20.52
CA GLY A 248 -4.43 -22.45 21.06
C GLY A 248 -5.05 -23.67 21.75
N ALA A 249 -4.52 -24.86 21.49
CA ALA A 249 -4.91 -26.10 22.16
C ALA A 249 -3.67 -26.91 22.54
N ARG A 250 -3.76 -27.67 23.64
CA ARG A 250 -2.69 -28.56 24.09
C ARG A 250 -3.14 -30.00 23.96
N ARG A 251 -2.36 -30.84 23.28
CA ARG A 251 -2.65 -32.26 23.08
C ARG A 251 -1.36 -33.08 23.16
N ASN A 252 -1.40 -34.22 23.83
CA ASN A 252 -0.23 -35.10 24.00
C ASN A 252 1.03 -34.36 24.50
N ASN A 253 0.84 -33.38 25.38
CA ASN A 253 1.88 -32.51 25.93
C ASN A 253 2.60 -31.58 24.92
N LEU A 254 2.01 -31.39 23.74
CA LEU A 254 2.45 -30.44 22.71
C LEU A 254 1.42 -29.30 22.55
N ASP A 255 1.92 -28.10 22.29
CA ASP A 255 1.09 -26.91 22.09
C ASP A 255 0.86 -26.67 20.58
N TYR A 256 -0.42 -26.59 20.19
CA TYR A 256 -0.89 -26.42 18.81
C TYR A 256 -1.67 -25.13 18.65
N GLN A 257 -1.58 -24.53 17.46
CA GLN A 257 -2.56 -23.59 16.93
C GLN A 257 -3.56 -24.37 16.08
N VAL A 258 -4.84 -24.26 16.41
CA VAL A 258 -5.94 -24.93 15.70
C VAL A 258 -6.60 -23.94 14.77
N TYR A 259 -6.77 -24.29 13.50
CA TYR A 259 -7.52 -23.51 12.51
C TYR A 259 -8.81 -24.25 12.13
N GLU A 260 -9.94 -23.56 12.21
CA GLU A 260 -11.25 -24.12 11.84
C GLU A 260 -11.61 -23.73 10.40
N ILE A 261 -11.80 -24.75 9.56
CA ILE A 261 -12.14 -24.62 8.15
C ILE A 261 -13.54 -25.23 7.94
N PRO A 262 -14.59 -24.40 7.82
CA PRO A 262 -15.94 -24.88 7.56
C PRO A 262 -16.04 -25.48 6.15
N VAL A 263 -16.63 -26.68 6.06
CA VAL A 263 -16.87 -27.38 4.79
C VAL A 263 -18.32 -27.82 4.68
N SER A 264 -18.87 -27.75 3.47
CA SER A 264 -20.23 -28.23 3.17
C SER A 264 -20.17 -29.37 2.17
N ILE A 265 -20.77 -30.51 2.54
CA ILE A 265 -20.83 -31.70 1.71
C ILE A 265 -22.26 -32.20 1.55
N THR A 266 -22.56 -32.81 0.42
CA THR A 266 -23.85 -33.46 0.18
C THR A 266 -23.66 -34.93 -0.16
N PRO A 267 -24.24 -35.88 0.58
CA PRO A 267 -24.17 -37.29 0.27
C PRO A 267 -25.06 -37.63 -0.92
N LEU A 268 -24.53 -38.40 -1.85
CA LEU A 268 -25.16 -38.81 -3.11
C LEU A 268 -25.60 -40.29 -3.09
N LYS A 269 -25.00 -41.11 -2.22
CA LYS A 269 -25.28 -42.55 -2.09
C LYS A 269 -25.65 -42.90 -0.65
N SER A 270 -26.57 -43.84 -0.47
CA SER A 270 -26.94 -44.40 0.83
C SER A 270 -25.99 -45.52 1.26
N GLY A 271 -26.06 -45.93 2.53
CA GLY A 271 -25.19 -46.93 3.13
C GLY A 271 -24.09 -46.32 4.01
N LEU A 272 -23.18 -47.16 4.49
CA LEU A 272 -21.98 -46.73 5.20
C LEU A 272 -20.97 -46.23 4.16
N GLN A 273 -20.73 -44.93 4.14
CA GLN A 273 -19.89 -44.26 3.14
C GLN A 273 -18.63 -43.70 3.81
N THR A 274 -17.49 -43.89 3.16
CA THR A 274 -16.21 -43.37 3.65
C THR A 274 -15.95 -41.98 3.08
N LEU A 275 -15.59 -41.05 3.95
CA LEU A 275 -15.20 -39.68 3.60
C LEU A 275 -13.79 -39.41 4.14
N GLU A 276 -12.91 -38.91 3.30
CA GLU A 276 -11.58 -38.47 3.70
C GLU A 276 -11.28 -37.11 3.08
N PHE A 277 -10.65 -36.23 3.85
CA PHE A 277 -10.15 -34.96 3.35
C PHE A 277 -8.63 -34.92 3.44
N GLU A 278 -8.01 -34.45 2.37
CA GLU A 278 -6.56 -34.24 2.26
C GLU A 278 -6.30 -32.76 2.00
N LEU A 279 -5.60 -32.09 2.92
CA LEU A 279 -5.24 -30.68 2.81
C LEU A 279 -3.74 -30.54 2.60
N THR A 280 -3.35 -29.89 1.51
CA THR A 280 -1.95 -29.50 1.31
C THR A 280 -1.67 -28.21 2.08
N ILE A 281 -0.69 -28.24 2.99
CA ILE A 281 -0.19 -27.07 3.71
C ILE A 281 1.25 -26.77 3.29
N GLN A 282 1.58 -25.49 3.16
CA GLN A 282 2.96 -25.06 2.98
C GLN A 282 3.53 -24.64 4.32
N VAL A 283 4.65 -25.23 4.73
CA VAL A 283 5.36 -24.85 5.96
C VAL A 283 6.78 -24.42 5.64
N ALA A 284 7.26 -23.42 6.38
CA ALA A 284 8.64 -22.97 6.26
C ALA A 284 9.50 -23.69 7.32
N LEU A 285 10.30 -24.67 6.88
CA LEU A 285 11.23 -25.38 7.77
C LEU A 285 12.56 -24.63 7.87
N PRO A 286 13.17 -24.54 9.07
CA PRO A 286 14.54 -24.08 9.20
C PRO A 286 15.47 -25.13 8.56
N ARG A 287 16.26 -24.72 7.55
CA ARG A 287 17.23 -25.61 6.90
C ARG A 287 18.26 -26.06 7.94
N GLN A 288 18.22 -27.34 8.32
CA GLN A 288 19.25 -27.97 9.12
C GLN A 288 20.51 -28.07 8.24
N ARG A 289 21.49 -27.19 8.45
CA ARG A 289 22.78 -27.26 7.75
C ARG A 289 23.49 -28.55 8.19
N GLN A 290 23.48 -29.56 7.33
CA GLN A 290 24.51 -30.60 7.39
C GLN A 290 25.83 -29.94 7.02
N SER A 291 26.75 -29.92 7.98
CA SER A 291 28.12 -29.44 7.81
C SER A 291 28.83 -30.39 6.85
N SER A 292 29.15 -29.93 5.65
CA SER A 292 30.23 -30.52 4.86
C SER A 292 31.07 -29.43 4.18
N SER A 293 32.35 -29.40 4.54
CA SER A 293 33.50 -28.96 3.73
C SER A 293 33.49 -27.52 3.18
N SER A 294 34.07 -26.63 3.99
CA SER A 294 34.97 -25.51 3.63
C SER A 294 35.02 -24.99 2.18
N SER A 295 34.61 -23.72 2.02
CA SER A 295 35.30 -22.74 1.17
C SER A 295 34.99 -21.31 1.65
N TYR A 296 36.04 -20.48 1.79
CA TYR A 296 35.93 -19.07 2.22
C TYR A 296 35.06 -18.21 1.26
N PHE A 297 34.89 -18.65 0.00
CA PHE A 297 33.99 -18.01 -0.97
C PHE A 297 32.49 -18.27 -0.68
N ASP A 298 32.13 -19.43 -0.11
CA ASP A 298 30.73 -19.76 0.24
C ASP A 298 30.23 -18.99 1.46
N GLU A 299 31.14 -18.58 2.36
CA GLU A 299 30.80 -17.82 3.56
C GLU A 299 30.44 -16.36 3.23
N PHE A 300 31.09 -15.75 2.23
CA PHE A 300 30.85 -14.38 1.78
C PHE A 300 29.51 -14.24 1.03
N PHE A 301 29.17 -15.16 0.13
CA PHE A 301 27.90 -15.09 -0.61
C PHE A 301 26.69 -15.54 0.21
N ASN A 302 26.80 -16.55 1.08
CA ASN A 302 25.65 -17.09 1.81
C ASN A 302 25.21 -16.29 3.06
N LYS A 303 26.09 -15.53 3.72
CA LYS A 303 25.72 -14.86 4.98
C LYS A 303 24.94 -13.57 4.79
N ASP A 304 25.33 -12.72 3.83
CA ASP A 304 24.77 -11.36 3.74
C ASP A 304 23.85 -11.14 2.54
N PHE A 305 24.13 -11.78 1.39
CA PHE A 305 23.33 -11.60 0.17
C PHE A 305 22.02 -12.40 0.17
N PHE A 306 22.03 -13.65 0.65
CA PHE A 306 20.83 -14.50 0.70
C PHE A 306 20.01 -14.36 2.00
N SER A 307 20.56 -13.74 3.05
CA SER A 307 19.82 -13.49 4.29
C SER A 307 18.86 -12.29 4.19
N PHE A 308 18.99 -11.44 3.16
CA PHE A 308 18.01 -10.41 2.82
C PHE A 308 16.78 -10.95 2.08
N GLY A 309 16.85 -12.20 1.58
CA GLY A 309 15.83 -12.82 0.71
C GLY A 309 15.05 -13.99 1.32
N GLY A 310 15.20 -14.28 2.62
CA GLY A 310 14.28 -15.17 3.35
C GLY A 310 14.02 -16.53 2.70
N PHE A 311 15.03 -17.18 2.10
CA PHE A 311 14.90 -18.54 1.56
C PHE A 311 14.82 -19.56 2.70
N ARG A 312 13.69 -19.56 3.40
CA ARG A 312 13.22 -20.71 4.17
C ARG A 312 12.76 -21.74 3.13
N GLU A 313 13.20 -22.98 3.27
CA GLU A 313 12.73 -24.05 2.40
C GLU A 313 11.24 -24.25 2.72
N ARG A 314 10.37 -23.84 1.78
CA ARG A 314 8.94 -24.11 1.86
C ARG A 314 8.74 -25.54 1.41
N ARG A 315 8.23 -26.37 2.30
CA ARG A 315 7.78 -27.72 1.94
C ARG A 315 6.27 -27.75 1.93
N ASN A 316 5.73 -28.37 0.89
CA ASN A 316 4.34 -28.77 0.86
C ASN A 316 4.24 -30.07 1.66
N ILE A 317 3.37 -30.08 2.65
CA ILE A 317 3.03 -31.25 3.45
C ILE A 317 1.55 -31.52 3.18
N SER A 318 1.22 -32.77 2.90
CA SER A 318 -0.18 -33.18 2.83
C SER A 318 -0.60 -33.75 4.17
N VAL A 319 -1.72 -33.27 4.71
CA VAL A 319 -2.32 -33.79 5.95
C VAL A 319 -3.71 -34.33 5.64
N SER A 320 -4.04 -35.50 6.17
CA SER A 320 -5.32 -36.16 5.96
C SER A 320 -6.10 -36.34 7.26
N THR A 321 -7.43 -36.33 7.18
CA THR A 321 -8.31 -36.74 8.29
C THR A 321 -8.29 -38.24 8.55
N GLY A 322 -7.74 -39.02 7.61
CA GLY A 322 -8.00 -40.45 7.51
C GLY A 322 -9.43 -40.76 7.04
N PRO A 323 -9.74 -42.05 6.81
CA PRO A 323 -11.07 -42.49 6.40
C PRO A 323 -12.06 -42.35 7.56
N VAL A 324 -13.10 -41.54 7.36
CA VAL A 324 -14.19 -41.34 8.32
C VAL A 324 -15.46 -41.96 7.77
N GLU A 325 -16.04 -42.91 8.51
CA GLU A 325 -17.31 -43.54 8.11
C GLU A 325 -18.51 -42.65 8.48
N ILE A 326 -19.43 -42.51 7.53
CA ILE A 326 -20.68 -41.76 7.67
C ILE A 326 -21.83 -42.67 7.23
N ALA A 327 -22.78 -42.92 8.14
CA ALA A 327 -23.97 -43.70 7.84
C ALA A 327 -25.02 -42.82 7.15
N VAL A 328 -25.22 -43.01 5.85
CA VAL A 328 -26.18 -42.27 5.04
C VAL A 328 -27.43 -43.11 4.79
N ARG A 329 -28.60 -42.57 5.15
CA ARG A 329 -29.90 -43.22 4.96
C ARG A 329 -30.58 -42.71 3.70
N MET A 330 -31.41 -43.55 3.09
CA MET A 330 -32.38 -43.08 2.10
C MET A 330 -33.49 -42.29 2.80
N LEU A 331 -34.14 -41.39 2.07
CA LEU A 331 -35.36 -40.76 2.54
C LEU A 331 -36.46 -41.84 2.71
N PRO A 332 -37.28 -41.77 3.77
CA PRO A 332 -38.37 -42.73 3.96
C PRO A 332 -39.41 -42.57 2.85
N GLU A 333 -39.94 -43.67 2.30
CA GLU A 333 -41.05 -43.59 1.34
C GLU A 333 -42.40 -43.38 2.04
N GLU A 334 -42.50 -43.77 3.31
CA GLU A 334 -43.69 -43.57 4.12
C GLU A 334 -43.86 -42.08 4.48
N GLY A 335 -45.08 -41.55 4.30
CA GLY A 335 -45.41 -40.16 4.60
C GLY A 335 -44.91 -39.13 3.58
N LYS A 336 -44.30 -39.55 2.47
CA LYS A 336 -43.78 -38.67 1.40
C LYS A 336 -44.93 -38.00 0.63
N PRO A 337 -45.10 -36.67 0.73
CA PRO A 337 -46.17 -35.96 0.03
C PRO A 337 -45.94 -35.95 -1.48
N LYS A 338 -47.03 -35.97 -2.27
CA LYS A 338 -46.95 -35.84 -3.74
C LYS A 338 -46.29 -34.53 -4.19
N SER A 339 -46.42 -33.47 -3.39
CA SER A 339 -45.82 -32.16 -3.64
C SER A 339 -44.33 -32.05 -3.25
N PHE A 340 -43.72 -33.13 -2.75
CA PHE A 340 -42.30 -33.14 -2.36
C PHE A 340 -41.39 -33.10 -3.60
N SER A 341 -40.63 -32.02 -3.75
CA SER A 341 -39.73 -31.79 -4.89
C SER A 341 -38.24 -32.02 -4.58
N GLY A 342 -37.89 -32.51 -3.38
CA GLY A 342 -36.51 -32.80 -2.98
C GLY A 342 -35.88 -31.82 -1.99
N ALA A 343 -36.67 -30.90 -1.41
CA ALA A 343 -36.24 -29.97 -0.38
C ALA A 343 -35.96 -30.70 0.95
N ILE A 344 -34.75 -30.60 1.47
CA ILE A 344 -34.27 -31.24 2.71
C ILE A 344 -33.64 -30.17 3.59
N GLY A 345 -34.15 -30.01 4.81
CA GLY A 345 -33.70 -28.98 5.74
C GLY A 345 -34.82 -28.45 6.61
N GLN A 346 -34.66 -27.22 7.07
CA GLN A 346 -35.67 -26.51 7.86
C GLN A 346 -36.01 -25.21 7.14
N PHE A 347 -37.27 -25.04 6.80
CA PHE A 347 -37.72 -23.94 5.96
C PHE A 347 -38.99 -23.28 6.50
N LEU A 348 -39.14 -22.01 6.15
CA LEU A 348 -40.33 -21.20 6.36
C LEU A 348 -40.76 -20.62 5.02
N ILE A 349 -42.07 -20.53 4.80
CA ILE A 349 -42.66 -19.97 3.59
C ILE A 349 -43.41 -18.68 3.92
N LYS A 350 -43.26 -17.67 3.07
CA LYS A 350 -44.04 -16.43 3.08
C LYS A 350 -44.53 -16.14 1.68
N GLN A 351 -45.74 -15.62 1.55
CA GLN A 351 -46.27 -15.18 0.26
C GLN A 351 -46.76 -13.73 0.29
N THR A 352 -46.61 -13.05 -0.84
CA THR A 352 -47.13 -11.70 -1.05
C THR A 352 -47.75 -11.60 -2.44
N LEU A 353 -48.95 -11.04 -2.54
CA LEU A 353 -49.65 -10.79 -3.79
C LEU A 353 -49.65 -9.29 -4.12
N SER A 354 -49.38 -8.92 -5.37
CA SER A 354 -49.45 -7.51 -5.80
C SER A 354 -49.76 -7.39 -7.32
N PRO A 355 -50.72 -6.55 -7.72
CA PRO A 355 -51.68 -5.80 -6.89
C PRO A 355 -52.80 -6.68 -6.31
N ILE A 356 -53.52 -6.18 -5.28
CA ILE A 356 -54.67 -6.86 -4.64
C ILE A 356 -55.99 -6.56 -5.39
N GLN A 357 -56.04 -5.43 -6.10
CA GLN A 357 -57.17 -5.04 -6.96
C GLN A 357 -56.69 -5.00 -8.40
N ILE A 358 -57.40 -5.68 -9.29
CA ILE A 358 -57.00 -5.85 -10.69
C ILE A 358 -58.23 -6.05 -11.58
N ASN A 359 -58.12 -5.84 -12.89
CA ASN A 359 -59.19 -6.20 -13.82
C ASN A 359 -58.96 -7.63 -14.36
N ALA A 360 -60.03 -8.31 -14.77
CA ALA A 360 -59.92 -9.60 -15.45
C ALA A 360 -59.06 -9.44 -16.71
N GLY A 361 -58.09 -10.35 -16.91
CA GLY A 361 -57.13 -10.29 -18.02
C GLY A 361 -55.84 -9.53 -17.73
N ASP A 362 -55.77 -8.72 -16.67
CA ASP A 362 -54.55 -8.00 -16.29
C ASP A 362 -53.59 -8.91 -15.46
N PRO A 363 -52.27 -8.78 -15.60
CA PRO A 363 -51.31 -9.59 -14.87
C PRO A 363 -51.08 -9.10 -13.44
N LEU A 364 -51.03 -10.03 -12.49
CA LEU A 364 -50.57 -9.81 -11.11
C LEU A 364 -49.39 -10.71 -10.77
N THR A 365 -48.62 -10.30 -9.76
CA THR A 365 -47.45 -11.02 -9.29
C THR A 365 -47.70 -11.65 -7.93
N LEU A 366 -47.47 -12.96 -7.84
CA LEU A 366 -47.41 -13.72 -6.59
C LEU A 366 -45.95 -14.00 -6.27
N LYS A 367 -45.43 -13.35 -5.23
CA LYS A 367 -44.06 -13.52 -4.72
C LYS A 367 -44.08 -14.55 -3.60
N VAL A 368 -43.41 -15.67 -3.80
CA VAL A 368 -43.22 -16.73 -2.81
C VAL A 368 -41.79 -16.71 -2.32
N GLU A 369 -41.62 -16.64 -1.02
CA GLU A 369 -40.34 -16.56 -0.35
C GLU A 369 -40.16 -17.77 0.56
N ILE A 370 -39.13 -18.57 0.28
CA ILE A 370 -38.70 -19.70 1.11
C ILE A 370 -37.40 -19.32 1.80
N THR A 371 -37.40 -19.30 3.13
CA THR A 371 -36.24 -18.96 3.95
C THR A 371 -35.89 -20.13 4.86
N GLY A 372 -34.61 -20.32 5.17
CA GLY A 372 -34.21 -21.39 6.07
C GLY A 372 -32.80 -21.91 5.84
N ASN A 373 -32.58 -23.16 6.27
CA ASN A 373 -31.30 -23.86 6.20
C ASN A 373 -31.48 -25.23 5.54
N GLY A 374 -30.79 -25.49 4.44
CA GLY A 374 -30.91 -26.76 3.71
C GLY A 374 -30.31 -26.72 2.31
N ASN A 375 -30.84 -27.56 1.42
CA ASN A 375 -30.37 -27.74 0.05
C ASN A 375 -31.14 -26.86 -0.97
N PHE A 376 -30.91 -25.55 -0.95
CA PHE A 376 -31.65 -24.60 -1.80
C PHE A 376 -31.59 -24.90 -3.31
N ASP A 377 -30.52 -25.52 -3.80
CA ASP A 377 -30.35 -25.91 -5.21
C ASP A 377 -31.41 -26.89 -5.70
N ARG A 378 -31.94 -27.72 -4.80
CA ARG A 378 -32.95 -28.74 -5.12
C ARG A 378 -34.39 -28.24 -5.02
N ILE A 379 -34.59 -27.04 -4.48
CA ILE A 379 -35.93 -26.46 -4.36
C ILE A 379 -36.39 -26.00 -5.74
N GLN A 380 -37.30 -26.73 -6.34
CA GLN A 380 -37.91 -26.37 -7.64
C GLN A 380 -39.04 -25.34 -7.44
N PRO A 381 -39.42 -24.62 -8.51
CA PRO A 381 -40.66 -23.85 -8.52
C PRO A 381 -41.85 -24.71 -8.06
N LEU A 382 -42.62 -24.18 -7.12
CA LEU A 382 -43.84 -24.80 -6.60
C LEU A 382 -44.90 -24.84 -7.72
N GLN A 383 -45.60 -25.97 -7.82
CA GLN A 383 -46.74 -26.10 -8.72
C GLN A 383 -47.97 -25.48 -8.04
N LEU A 384 -48.64 -24.58 -8.75
CA LEU A 384 -49.85 -23.90 -8.27
C LEU A 384 -51.07 -24.61 -8.86
N GLU A 385 -51.94 -25.14 -8.01
CA GLU A 385 -53.21 -25.74 -8.42
C GLU A 385 -54.26 -24.64 -8.63
N ALA A 386 -54.30 -24.06 -9.83
CA ALA A 386 -55.12 -22.89 -10.11
C ALA A 386 -56.31 -23.15 -11.05
N GLY A 387 -56.48 -24.39 -11.53
CA GLY A 387 -57.55 -24.75 -12.48
C GLY A 387 -57.55 -23.90 -13.75
N ASP A 388 -58.67 -23.90 -14.49
CA ASP A 388 -58.81 -23.16 -15.75
C ASP A 388 -59.04 -21.64 -15.54
N GLN A 389 -59.28 -21.22 -14.30
CA GLN A 389 -59.58 -19.83 -13.96
C GLN A 389 -58.36 -18.91 -13.98
N TRP A 390 -57.14 -19.49 -13.99
CA TRP A 390 -55.90 -18.74 -13.94
C TRP A 390 -54.99 -19.12 -15.11
N LYS A 391 -54.44 -18.12 -15.79
CA LYS A 391 -53.28 -18.33 -16.67
C LYS A 391 -52.00 -18.04 -15.89
N ILE A 392 -51.16 -19.06 -15.73
CA ILE A 392 -49.91 -18.98 -14.95
C ILE A 392 -48.71 -19.06 -15.88
N TYR A 393 -47.74 -18.17 -15.71
CA TYR A 393 -46.45 -18.27 -16.38
C TYR A 393 -45.39 -18.89 -15.45
N PRO A 394 -44.39 -19.59 -16.01
CA PRO A 394 -43.25 -20.08 -15.24
C PRO A 394 -42.59 -18.94 -14.44
N PRO A 395 -42.32 -19.14 -13.14
CA PRO A 395 -41.81 -18.07 -12.31
C PRO A 395 -40.34 -17.78 -12.61
N LYS A 396 -39.93 -16.55 -12.31
CA LYS A 396 -38.50 -16.22 -12.16
C LYS A 396 -38.05 -16.63 -10.76
N SER A 397 -36.88 -17.24 -10.65
CA SER A 397 -36.30 -17.64 -9.36
C SER A 397 -35.01 -16.88 -9.07
N GLU A 398 -34.85 -16.41 -7.84
CA GLU A 398 -33.62 -15.79 -7.33
C GLU A 398 -33.25 -16.47 -6.00
N PHE A 399 -31.97 -16.80 -5.82
CA PHE A 399 -31.45 -17.27 -4.55
C PHE A 399 -30.52 -16.23 -3.95
N ILE A 400 -30.74 -15.93 -2.67
CA ILE A 400 -29.95 -15.00 -1.87
C ILE A 400 -29.35 -15.80 -0.72
N ALA A 401 -28.04 -16.06 -0.79
CA ALA A 401 -27.32 -16.75 0.26
C ALA A 401 -27.28 -15.92 1.57
N GLY A 402 -27.55 -16.60 2.69
CA GLY A 402 -27.46 -16.04 4.05
C GLY A 402 -26.09 -16.23 4.69
N ASP A 403 -25.32 -17.21 4.22
CA ASP A 403 -23.94 -17.47 4.63
C ASP A 403 -23.03 -17.81 3.44
N LYS A 404 -21.71 -17.78 3.67
CA LYS A 404 -20.69 -18.02 2.65
C LYS A 404 -20.68 -19.46 2.09
N MET A 405 -21.44 -20.37 2.70
CA MET A 405 -21.49 -21.78 2.32
C MET A 405 -22.84 -22.15 1.69
N GLU A 406 -23.68 -21.13 1.43
CA GLU A 406 -25.00 -21.23 0.80
C GLU A 406 -25.95 -22.24 1.47
N HIS A 407 -25.67 -22.61 2.73
CA HIS A 407 -26.45 -23.56 3.50
C HIS A 407 -27.71 -22.89 4.05
N SER A 408 -27.62 -21.62 4.36
CA SER A 408 -28.73 -20.78 4.77
C SER A 408 -29.02 -19.74 3.71
N GLY A 409 -30.26 -19.31 3.59
CA GLY A 409 -30.61 -18.27 2.65
C GLY A 409 -32.09 -18.12 2.41
N LYS A 410 -32.37 -17.47 1.30
CA LYS A 410 -33.71 -17.10 0.85
C LYS A 410 -33.85 -17.38 -0.64
N LYS A 411 -34.77 -18.24 -1.02
CA LYS A 411 -35.16 -18.49 -2.41
C LYS A 411 -36.50 -17.83 -2.70
N ILE A 412 -36.51 -16.96 -3.70
CA ILE A 412 -37.67 -16.17 -4.09
C ILE A 412 -38.15 -16.69 -5.44
N PHE A 413 -39.45 -16.94 -5.56
CA PHE A 413 -40.14 -17.24 -6.80
C PHE A 413 -41.18 -16.16 -7.11
N ASP A 414 -41.07 -15.53 -8.27
CA ASP A 414 -42.01 -14.52 -8.75
C ASP A 414 -42.88 -15.12 -9.86
N TYR A 415 -44.12 -15.47 -9.51
CA TYR A 415 -45.13 -16.00 -10.43
C TYR A 415 -45.95 -14.88 -11.04
N ILE A 416 -46.16 -14.93 -12.35
CA ILE A 416 -47.11 -14.05 -13.04
C ILE A 416 -48.40 -14.83 -13.23
N LEU A 417 -49.48 -14.32 -12.64
CA LEU A 417 -50.83 -14.89 -12.69
C LEU A 417 -51.75 -13.93 -13.45
N ILE A 418 -52.64 -14.45 -14.28
CA ILE A 418 -53.68 -13.67 -14.95
C ILE A 418 -55.05 -14.29 -14.61
N PRO A 419 -55.94 -13.56 -13.91
CA PRO A 419 -57.29 -14.03 -13.63
C PRO A 419 -58.14 -13.99 -14.91
N GLN A 420 -58.81 -15.10 -15.22
CA GLN A 420 -59.68 -15.22 -16.40
C GLN A 420 -61.16 -14.95 -16.12
N SER A 421 -61.57 -14.97 -14.84
CA SER A 421 -62.94 -14.66 -14.41
C SER A 421 -62.94 -13.59 -13.30
N ILE A 422 -64.02 -12.82 -13.25
CA ILE A 422 -64.33 -11.88 -12.16
C ILE A 422 -64.74 -12.59 -10.86
N ASP A 423 -65.10 -13.87 -10.93
CA ASP A 423 -65.52 -14.65 -9.75
C ASP A 423 -64.36 -15.03 -8.83
N ILE A 424 -63.12 -14.74 -9.26
CA ILE A 424 -61.90 -15.02 -8.53
C ILE A 424 -61.76 -14.01 -7.39
N THR A 425 -61.82 -14.51 -6.15
CA THR A 425 -61.72 -13.67 -4.95
C THR A 425 -60.47 -13.96 -4.11
N GLN A 426 -59.70 -15.00 -4.48
CA GLN A 426 -58.56 -15.48 -3.70
C GLN A 426 -57.45 -16.01 -4.61
N SER A 427 -56.20 -15.91 -4.14
CA SER A 427 -55.04 -16.47 -4.84
C SER A 427 -55.10 -18.01 -4.87
N PRO A 428 -54.42 -18.66 -5.83
CA PRO A 428 -54.23 -20.11 -5.80
C PRO A 428 -53.57 -20.55 -4.48
N PRO A 429 -53.94 -21.72 -3.91
CA PRO A 429 -53.29 -22.26 -2.73
C PRO A 429 -51.85 -22.66 -3.07
N ILE A 430 -50.95 -22.52 -2.09
CA ILE A 430 -49.54 -22.91 -2.21
C ILE A 430 -49.23 -23.98 -1.18
N HIS A 431 -48.67 -25.08 -1.66
CA HIS A 431 -48.18 -26.17 -0.83
C HIS A 431 -46.68 -26.33 -1.03
N PHE A 432 -45.93 -26.27 0.06
CA PHE A 432 -44.51 -26.51 0.08
C PHE A 432 -44.19 -27.65 1.02
N SER A 433 -43.64 -28.74 0.48
CA SER A 433 -43.28 -29.93 1.24
C SER A 433 -41.76 -30.08 1.28
N PHE A 434 -41.22 -30.29 2.48
CA PHE A 434 -39.80 -30.57 2.69
C PHE A 434 -39.63 -31.70 3.71
N PHE A 435 -38.43 -32.29 3.73
CA PHE A 435 -38.05 -33.29 4.72
C PHE A 435 -37.19 -32.62 5.81
N ASP A 436 -37.62 -32.67 7.06
CA ASP A 436 -36.82 -32.20 8.20
C ASP A 436 -35.92 -33.34 8.70
N PRO A 437 -34.59 -33.27 8.49
CA PRO A 437 -33.67 -34.33 8.92
C PRO A 437 -33.53 -34.43 10.45
N ARG A 438 -33.97 -33.42 11.22
CA ARG A 438 -33.90 -33.47 12.70
C ARG A 438 -35.02 -34.30 13.29
N THR A 439 -36.23 -34.18 12.76
CA THR A 439 -37.40 -34.97 13.19
C THR A 439 -37.59 -36.23 12.36
N ALA A 440 -36.83 -36.37 11.26
CA ALA A 440 -36.94 -37.47 10.30
C ALA A 440 -38.35 -37.60 9.67
N GLN A 441 -39.04 -36.47 9.49
CA GLN A 441 -40.42 -36.42 9.00
C GLN A 441 -40.57 -35.44 7.83
N TYR A 442 -41.55 -35.72 6.98
CA TYR A 442 -42.01 -34.77 5.98
C TYR A 442 -42.92 -33.72 6.62
N VAL A 443 -42.63 -32.46 6.32
CA VAL A 443 -43.43 -31.31 6.76
C VAL A 443 -44.01 -30.65 5.52
N GLN A 444 -45.33 -30.48 5.51
CA GLN A 444 -46.04 -29.73 4.50
C GLN A 444 -46.48 -28.39 5.08
N LEU A 445 -45.92 -27.31 4.56
CA LEU A 445 -46.36 -25.95 4.87
C LEU A 445 -47.37 -25.52 3.81
N SER A 446 -48.50 -25.00 4.30
CA SER A 446 -49.52 -24.35 3.48
C SER A 446 -49.69 -22.93 4.00
N HIS A 447 -49.80 -21.96 3.10
CA HIS A 447 -50.07 -20.57 3.47
C HIS A 447 -51.51 -20.20 3.08
N GLU A 448 -52.18 -19.41 3.92
CA GLU A 448 -53.55 -18.94 3.67
C GLU A 448 -53.62 -18.11 2.39
N GLN A 449 -54.62 -18.40 1.54
CA GLN A 449 -54.85 -17.70 0.28
C GLN A 449 -55.05 -16.20 0.51
N VAL A 450 -54.47 -15.39 -0.38
CA VAL A 450 -54.58 -13.93 -0.28
C VAL A 450 -55.85 -13.49 -1.00
N ALA A 451 -56.74 -12.79 -0.29
CA ALA A 451 -57.94 -12.21 -0.89
C ALA A 451 -57.57 -11.15 -1.94
N LEU A 452 -58.29 -11.13 -3.06
CA LEU A 452 -58.11 -10.17 -4.14
C LEU A 452 -59.45 -9.79 -4.75
N THR A 453 -59.51 -8.63 -5.40
CA THR A 453 -60.72 -8.12 -6.06
C THR A 453 -60.47 -8.03 -7.56
N VAL A 454 -61.23 -8.80 -8.35
CA VAL A 454 -61.18 -8.75 -9.82
C VAL A 454 -62.37 -7.94 -10.33
N ASN A 455 -62.07 -6.83 -11.00
CA ASN A 455 -63.05 -6.03 -11.71
C ASN A 455 -63.26 -6.57 -13.14
N PRO A 456 -64.41 -6.30 -13.78
CA PRO A 456 -64.59 -6.60 -15.20
C PRO A 456 -63.45 -6.04 -16.06
N ALA A 457 -63.07 -6.77 -17.10
CA ALA A 457 -62.12 -6.29 -18.09
C ALA A 457 -62.61 -4.93 -18.61
N THR A 458 -61.72 -3.93 -18.61
CA THR A 458 -62.06 -2.68 -19.29
C THR A 458 -61.96 -2.96 -20.78
N ASP A 459 -63.08 -2.95 -21.49
CA ASP A 459 -63.05 -2.94 -22.96
C ASP A 459 -62.18 -1.75 -23.37
N TYR A 460 -60.97 -2.03 -23.86
CA TYR A 460 -60.19 -1.04 -24.58
C TYR A 460 -60.98 -0.74 -25.85
N ILE A 461 -61.85 0.26 -25.80
CA ILE A 461 -62.36 0.92 -26.99
C ILE A 461 -61.12 1.50 -27.67
N PHE A 462 -60.62 0.79 -28.69
CA PHE A 462 -59.73 1.36 -29.67
C PHE A 462 -60.50 2.49 -30.36
N ALA A 463 -60.40 3.70 -29.79
CA ALA A 463 -60.78 4.90 -30.49
C ALA A 463 -59.81 5.04 -31.66
N ASN A 464 -60.23 4.60 -32.85
CA ASN A 464 -59.63 4.94 -34.12
C ASN A 464 -59.68 6.46 -34.28
N THR A 465 -58.71 7.15 -33.70
CA THR A 465 -58.48 8.58 -33.94
C THR A 465 -57.24 8.67 -34.79
N SER A 466 -57.46 8.78 -36.09
CA SER A 466 -56.49 9.30 -37.04
C SER A 466 -56.02 10.66 -36.55
N VAL A 467 -54.78 10.73 -36.06
CA VAL A 467 -54.10 12.00 -35.79
C VAL A 467 -52.91 12.10 -36.71
N THR A 468 -53.11 12.96 -37.70
CA THR A 468 -52.15 13.50 -38.66
C THR A 468 -50.83 13.88 -37.99
N GLN A 469 -49.73 13.43 -38.59
CA GLN A 469 -48.40 13.96 -38.33
C GLN A 469 -48.35 15.43 -38.74
N THR A 470 -48.11 16.33 -37.80
CA THR A 470 -47.45 17.60 -38.07
C THR A 470 -46.43 17.91 -36.98
N THR A 471 -45.22 18.07 -37.47
CA THR A 471 -44.01 18.53 -36.81
C THR A 471 -44.18 19.92 -36.21
N THR A 472 -43.77 20.14 -34.96
CA THR A 472 -42.93 21.31 -34.58
C THR A 472 -42.38 21.22 -33.17
N SER A 473 -41.12 21.64 -33.06
CA SER A 473 -40.27 21.71 -31.88
C SER A 473 -40.72 22.73 -30.83
N ASN A 474 -40.53 22.42 -29.54
CA ASN A 474 -39.66 23.16 -28.59
C ASN A 474 -40.12 23.06 -27.12
N ASN A 475 -39.17 22.59 -26.30
CA ASN A 475 -38.73 23.00 -24.94
C ASN A 475 -39.69 23.15 -23.74
N ASP A 476 -39.18 22.58 -22.63
CA ASP A 476 -39.41 22.87 -21.19
C ASP A 476 -40.79 22.53 -20.60
N THR A 477 -40.96 21.94 -19.41
CA THR A 477 -40.08 21.65 -18.25
C THR A 477 -40.75 20.59 -17.35
N LEU A 478 -39.93 19.65 -16.87
CA LEU A 478 -39.86 19.01 -15.54
C LEU A 478 -41.13 18.59 -14.77
N GLY A 479 -41.15 17.30 -14.38
CA GLY A 479 -41.79 16.88 -13.13
C GLY A 479 -42.03 15.37 -12.98
N THR A 480 -40.99 14.52 -12.92
CA THR A 480 -41.17 13.17 -12.38
C THR A 480 -40.09 12.81 -11.38
N SER A 481 -40.61 12.43 -10.21
CA SER A 481 -39.94 12.07 -8.97
C SER A 481 -38.93 10.93 -9.17
N LYS A 482 -37.77 11.11 -8.55
CA LYS A 482 -36.57 10.28 -8.65
C LYS A 482 -36.69 9.07 -7.71
N ALA A 483 -36.71 7.86 -8.26
CA ALA A 483 -36.39 6.63 -7.52
C ALA A 483 -34.85 6.50 -7.38
N PRO A 484 -34.32 5.90 -6.30
CA PRO A 484 -32.90 5.96 -6.00
C PRO A 484 -32.10 5.06 -6.95
N GLU A 485 -31.22 5.69 -7.73
CA GLU A 485 -30.27 5.03 -8.62
C GLU A 485 -29.32 4.12 -7.80
N ARG A 486 -29.50 2.80 -7.93
CA ARG A 486 -28.39 1.87 -7.78
C ARG A 486 -27.35 2.30 -8.82
N ASN A 487 -26.16 2.63 -8.32
CA ASN A 487 -25.02 3.14 -9.08
C ASN A 487 -24.43 2.01 -9.96
N ILE A 488 -25.16 1.63 -10.99
CA ILE A 488 -24.61 0.85 -12.11
C ILE A 488 -23.94 1.91 -12.99
N LEU A 489 -22.61 1.89 -13.05
CA LEU A 489 -21.87 2.76 -13.95
C LEU A 489 -22.47 2.62 -15.37
N PRO A 490 -22.80 3.72 -16.05
CA PRO A 490 -23.37 3.64 -17.39
C PRO A 490 -22.40 2.91 -18.30
N ILE A 491 -22.92 1.91 -19.02
CA ILE A 491 -22.21 1.27 -20.13
C ILE A 491 -21.83 2.42 -21.08
N GLN A 492 -20.54 2.69 -21.22
CA GLN A 492 -20.05 3.72 -22.13
C GLN A 492 -20.31 3.24 -23.56
N LEU A 493 -21.48 3.61 -24.10
CA LEU A 493 -21.94 3.31 -25.45
C LEU A 493 -21.15 4.08 -26.53
N LEU A 494 -20.30 5.03 -26.11
CA LEU A 494 -19.46 5.81 -26.99
C LEU A 494 -18.09 5.13 -27.08
N PRO A 495 -17.70 4.58 -28.25
CA PRO A 495 -16.32 4.15 -28.43
C PRO A 495 -15.41 5.35 -28.17
N GLY A 496 -14.42 5.16 -27.31
CA GLY A 496 -13.38 6.16 -27.06
C GLY A 496 -12.60 6.48 -28.34
N ARG A 497 -11.59 7.34 -28.24
CA ARG A 497 -10.73 7.65 -29.38
C ARG A 497 -10.12 6.38 -29.98
N TRP A 498 -10.45 6.13 -31.24
CA TRP A 498 -9.83 5.08 -32.03
C TRP A 498 -8.33 5.36 -32.15
N ILE A 499 -7.52 4.40 -31.71
CA ILE A 499 -6.09 4.37 -31.95
C ILE A 499 -5.80 3.36 -33.06
N SER A 500 -4.94 3.75 -33.99
CA SER A 500 -4.60 2.94 -35.17
C SER A 500 -3.75 1.71 -34.86
N SER A 501 -3.26 1.54 -33.62
CA SER A 501 -2.43 0.40 -33.23
C SER A 501 -2.49 0.12 -31.73
N ILE A 502 -2.68 -1.15 -31.36
CA ILE A 502 -2.72 -1.66 -29.97
C ILE A 502 -1.34 -2.20 -29.59
N GLN A 503 -0.26 -1.59 -30.08
CA GLN A 503 1.10 -1.97 -29.68
C GLN A 503 1.25 -1.65 -28.18
N PRO A 504 1.54 -2.65 -27.32
CA PRO A 504 1.70 -2.41 -25.89
C PRO A 504 2.81 -1.40 -25.62
N THR A 505 2.61 -0.52 -24.64
CA THR A 505 3.55 0.56 -24.30
C THR A 505 4.96 0.05 -23.97
N PHE A 506 5.08 -1.17 -23.45
CA PHE A 506 6.37 -1.79 -23.15
C PHE A 506 7.20 -2.19 -24.38
N LYS A 507 6.58 -2.29 -25.57
CA LYS A 507 7.28 -2.50 -26.85
C LYS A 507 7.71 -1.21 -27.54
N SER A 508 7.28 -0.05 -27.03
CA SER A 508 7.66 1.24 -27.59
C SER A 508 9.14 1.52 -27.36
N SER A 509 9.85 1.97 -28.39
CA SER A 509 11.25 2.36 -28.29
C SER A 509 11.50 3.46 -27.24
N TYR A 510 10.50 4.32 -26.99
CA TYR A 510 10.56 5.33 -25.92
C TYR A 510 10.53 4.73 -24.52
N PHE A 511 9.76 3.65 -24.33
CA PHE A 511 9.73 2.94 -23.05
C PHE A 511 11.07 2.22 -22.80
N LEU A 512 11.59 1.53 -23.82
CA LEU A 512 12.89 0.86 -23.76
C LEU A 512 14.05 1.84 -23.50
N SER A 513 14.04 3.02 -24.13
CA SER A 513 15.06 4.05 -23.89
C SER A 513 14.93 4.70 -22.50
N SER A 514 13.71 4.84 -21.97
CA SER A 514 13.46 5.33 -20.61
C SER A 514 14.11 4.44 -19.54
N GLN A 515 14.19 3.12 -19.77
CA GLN A 515 14.84 2.18 -18.83
C GLN A 515 16.37 2.38 -18.71
N LEU A 516 17.01 3.12 -19.63
CA LEU A 516 18.44 3.44 -19.54
C LEU A 516 18.73 4.62 -18.61
N ILE A 517 17.73 5.45 -18.30
CA ILE A 517 17.90 6.65 -17.47
C ILE A 517 18.44 6.32 -16.06
N PRO A 518 17.90 5.33 -15.33
CA PRO A 518 18.43 4.97 -14.00
C PRO A 518 19.88 4.49 -14.05
N LEU A 519 20.26 3.75 -15.11
CA LEU A 519 21.62 3.24 -15.30
C LEU A 519 22.63 4.37 -15.54
N ILE A 520 22.22 5.38 -16.31
CA ILE A 520 23.03 6.57 -16.59
C ILE A 520 23.19 7.40 -15.30
N ILE A 521 22.12 7.60 -14.53
CA ILE A 521 22.18 8.31 -13.24
C ILE A 521 23.12 7.59 -12.27
N PHE A 522 22.99 6.27 -12.13
CA PHE A 522 23.86 5.47 -11.26
C PHE A 522 25.32 5.53 -11.68
N SER A 523 25.61 5.36 -12.98
CA SER A 523 26.97 5.46 -13.53
C SER A 523 27.57 6.84 -13.32
N SER A 524 26.79 7.90 -13.48
CA SER A 524 27.20 9.28 -13.23
C SER A 524 27.57 9.50 -11.76
N ILE A 525 26.75 9.05 -10.82
CA ILE A 525 27.02 9.14 -9.37
C ILE A 525 28.28 8.35 -9.01
N TYR A 526 28.44 7.13 -9.54
CA TYR A 526 29.62 6.30 -9.30
C TYR A 526 30.90 6.96 -9.83
N LEU A 527 30.90 7.47 -11.07
CA LEU A 527 32.03 8.18 -11.65
C LEU A 527 32.35 9.46 -10.86
N PHE A 528 31.32 10.20 -10.42
CA PHE A 528 31.49 11.39 -9.61
C PHE A 528 32.12 11.08 -8.24
N ARG A 529 31.64 10.04 -7.54
CA ARG A 529 32.25 9.59 -6.28
C ARG A 529 33.67 9.07 -6.48
N LYS A 530 33.92 8.27 -7.52
CA LYS A 530 35.26 7.76 -7.85
C LYS A 530 36.23 8.90 -8.15
N ARG A 531 35.75 9.96 -8.81
CA ARG A 531 36.52 11.18 -9.04
C ARG A 531 36.77 11.96 -7.75
N GLN A 532 35.78 12.09 -6.87
CA GLN A 532 35.94 12.74 -5.57
C GLN A 532 36.91 12.00 -4.64
N ILE A 533 36.89 10.66 -4.62
CA ILE A 533 37.81 9.84 -3.83
C ILE A 533 39.24 10.01 -4.36
N ARG A 534 39.45 9.96 -5.67
CA ARG A 534 40.77 10.27 -6.27
C ARG A 534 41.28 11.66 -5.91
N PHE A 535 40.40 12.67 -5.84
CA PHE A 535 40.82 14.00 -5.38
C PHE A 535 41.20 14.08 -3.90
N ARG A 536 40.75 13.13 -3.06
CA ARG A 536 41.05 13.07 -1.62
C ARG A 536 42.26 12.20 -1.31
N GLU A 537 42.47 11.12 -2.05
CA GLU A 537 43.58 10.18 -1.85
C GLU A 537 44.87 10.68 -2.54
N ASP A 538 44.81 11.26 -3.74
CA ASP A 538 45.97 11.81 -4.43
C ASP A 538 46.17 13.31 -4.14
N ALA A 539 46.76 13.62 -2.98
CA ALA A 539 47.15 14.99 -2.61
C ALA A 539 48.01 15.66 -3.70
N PHE A 540 48.84 14.90 -4.42
CA PHE A 540 49.67 15.38 -5.52
C PHE A 540 48.87 15.76 -6.77
N TYR A 541 47.83 14.99 -7.15
CA TYR A 541 47.04 15.27 -8.36
C TYR A 541 46.15 16.51 -8.20
N ALA A 542 45.47 16.63 -7.06
CA ALA A 542 44.68 17.82 -6.73
C ALA A 542 45.56 19.09 -6.64
N ARG A 543 46.79 18.94 -6.14
CA ARG A 543 47.75 20.05 -6.03
C ARG A 543 48.29 20.50 -7.38
N ARG A 544 48.66 19.59 -8.28
CA ARG A 544 49.11 19.92 -9.64
C ARG A 544 48.08 20.76 -10.43
N LEU A 545 46.79 20.47 -10.26
CA LEU A 545 45.70 21.24 -10.86
C LEU A 545 45.53 22.62 -10.21
N LYS A 546 45.70 22.74 -8.88
CA LYS A 546 45.62 24.03 -8.18
C LYS A 546 46.84 24.92 -8.44
N THR A 547 48.06 24.38 -8.41
CA THR A 547 49.31 25.14 -8.64
C THR A 547 49.38 25.70 -10.06
N THR A 548 48.90 24.97 -11.07
CA THR A 548 48.82 25.49 -12.44
C THR A 548 47.84 26.65 -12.59
N GLN A 549 46.71 26.64 -11.86
CA GLN A 549 45.79 27.77 -11.82
C GLN A 549 46.38 28.97 -11.05
N SER A 550 46.99 28.74 -9.89
CA SER A 550 47.66 29.77 -9.08
C SER A 550 48.83 30.41 -9.83
N MET A 551 49.67 29.62 -10.48
CA MET A 551 50.79 30.10 -11.32
C MET A 551 50.28 31.01 -12.45
N ARG A 552 49.21 30.62 -13.16
CA ARG A 552 48.59 31.46 -14.20
C ARG A 552 48.05 32.78 -13.63
N LYS A 553 47.47 32.73 -12.43
CA LYS A 553 46.98 33.93 -11.73
C LYS A 553 48.13 34.89 -11.42
N TRP A 554 49.23 34.39 -10.85
CA TRP A 554 50.40 35.22 -10.51
C TRP A 554 51.14 35.73 -11.75
N LEU A 555 51.23 34.94 -12.82
CA LEU A 555 51.72 35.40 -14.12
C LEU A 555 50.88 36.57 -14.69
N LYS A 556 49.56 36.50 -14.55
CA LYS A 556 48.67 37.59 -14.95
C LYS A 556 48.93 38.83 -14.10
N SER A 557 49.06 38.69 -12.78
CA SER A 557 49.39 39.79 -11.88
C SER A 557 50.77 40.40 -12.15
N ALA A 558 51.78 39.57 -12.49
CA ALA A 558 53.09 40.05 -12.89
C ALA A 558 53.02 40.84 -14.22
N LYS A 559 52.26 40.36 -15.21
CA LYS A 559 52.03 41.10 -16.46
C LYS A 559 51.34 42.45 -16.23
N GLU A 560 50.32 42.48 -15.36
CA GLU A 560 49.61 43.71 -14.99
C GLU A 560 50.54 44.70 -14.26
N ALA A 561 51.34 44.22 -13.31
CA ALA A 561 52.33 45.06 -12.59
C ALA A 561 53.42 45.60 -13.52
N SER A 562 53.90 44.78 -14.47
CA SER A 562 54.84 45.19 -15.52
C SER A 562 54.25 46.30 -16.39
N SER A 563 52.96 46.24 -16.75
CA SER A 563 52.29 47.29 -17.53
C SER A 563 52.07 48.60 -16.76
N LYS A 564 51.99 48.53 -15.42
CA LYS A 564 51.84 49.69 -14.52
C LYS A 564 53.18 50.24 -14.01
N ASN A 565 54.29 49.65 -14.47
CA ASN A 565 55.66 49.96 -14.05
C ASN A 565 55.91 49.86 -12.53
N ASP A 566 55.19 48.95 -11.86
CA ASP A 566 55.31 48.70 -10.40
C ASP A 566 56.30 47.56 -10.14
N PHE A 567 57.54 47.93 -9.80
CA PHE A 567 58.63 46.99 -9.54
C PHE A 567 58.34 46.09 -8.33
N VAL A 568 57.77 46.63 -7.26
CA VAL A 568 57.54 45.88 -6.01
C VAL A 568 56.47 44.81 -6.23
N ALA A 569 55.34 45.18 -6.85
CA ALA A 569 54.27 44.24 -7.16
C ALA A 569 54.71 43.21 -8.23
N PHE A 570 55.53 43.62 -9.20
CA PHE A 570 56.04 42.74 -10.24
C PHE A 570 56.91 41.62 -9.65
N PHE A 571 57.96 41.96 -8.91
CA PHE A 571 58.87 40.94 -8.38
C PHE A 571 58.22 40.06 -7.32
N ALA A 572 57.31 40.60 -6.50
CA ALA A 572 56.51 39.78 -5.57
C ALA A 572 55.60 38.78 -6.30
N ALA A 573 54.99 39.16 -7.42
CA ALA A 573 54.20 38.26 -8.25
C ALA A 573 55.08 37.26 -9.03
N ALA A 574 56.25 37.67 -9.49
CA ALA A 574 57.21 36.83 -10.20
C ALA A 574 57.78 35.73 -9.29
N GLN A 575 58.23 36.07 -8.08
CA GLN A 575 58.71 35.10 -7.09
C GLN A 575 57.62 34.05 -6.77
N ARG A 576 56.37 34.49 -6.56
CA ARG A 576 55.24 33.57 -6.34
C ARG A 576 54.93 32.70 -7.55
N ALA A 577 55.04 33.22 -8.77
CA ALA A 577 54.85 32.43 -9.98
C ALA A 577 55.94 31.35 -10.12
N ILE A 578 57.20 31.67 -9.79
CA ILE A 578 58.32 30.72 -9.79
C ILE A 578 58.11 29.64 -8.71
N GLN A 579 57.77 30.05 -7.48
CA GLN A 579 57.44 29.15 -6.38
C GLN A 579 56.30 28.18 -6.73
N GLU A 580 55.21 28.65 -7.33
CA GLU A 580 54.08 27.81 -7.76
C GLU A 580 54.44 26.88 -8.92
N SER A 581 55.35 27.31 -9.80
CA SER A 581 55.83 26.49 -10.93
C SER A 581 56.63 25.27 -10.46
N VAL A 582 57.42 25.41 -9.38
CA VAL A 582 58.21 24.34 -8.78
C VAL A 582 57.43 23.57 -7.72
N GLY A 583 56.53 24.24 -6.99
CA GLY A 583 55.70 23.68 -5.93
C GLY A 583 54.77 22.53 -6.37
N LYS A 584 54.61 22.29 -7.67
CA LYS A 584 53.99 21.07 -8.21
C LYS A 584 54.71 19.77 -7.80
N HIS A 585 56.00 19.86 -7.43
CA HIS A 585 56.85 18.73 -7.06
C HIS A 585 57.02 18.56 -5.54
N PHE A 586 56.47 19.48 -4.73
CA PHE A 586 56.61 19.49 -3.28
C PHE A 586 55.29 19.21 -2.56
N THR A 587 55.38 18.58 -1.39
CA THR A 587 54.24 18.33 -0.48
C THR A 587 53.86 19.57 0.36
N CYS A 588 54.76 20.56 0.46
CA CYS A 588 54.58 21.81 1.20
C CYS A 588 54.03 22.95 0.33
N SER A 589 53.46 24.00 0.95
CA SER A 589 52.89 25.15 0.21
C SER A 589 53.94 25.78 -0.70
N ALA A 590 53.57 26.15 -1.93
CA ALA A 590 54.50 26.83 -2.83
C ALA A 590 55.04 28.12 -2.19
N SER A 591 54.21 28.83 -1.44
CA SER A 591 54.56 30.04 -0.70
C SER A 591 55.58 29.84 0.43
N THR A 592 55.84 28.60 0.85
CA THR A 592 56.83 28.28 1.90
C THR A 592 58.19 27.89 1.33
N LEU A 593 58.32 27.76 0.00
CA LEU A 593 59.59 27.41 -0.63
C LEU A 593 60.54 28.61 -0.62
N THR A 594 61.66 28.46 0.06
CA THR A 594 62.74 29.45 0.08
C THR A 594 63.60 29.33 -1.19
N LEU A 595 64.43 30.34 -1.45
CA LEU A 595 65.42 30.29 -2.53
C LEU A 595 66.31 29.05 -2.41
N ALA A 596 66.77 28.72 -1.19
CA ALA A 596 67.59 27.54 -0.93
C ALA A 596 66.88 26.22 -1.29
N ASP A 597 65.58 26.11 -1.01
CA ASP A 597 64.78 24.92 -1.36
C ASP A 597 64.64 24.77 -2.87
N LEU A 598 64.47 25.88 -3.60
CA LEU A 598 64.40 25.90 -5.06
C LEU A 598 65.74 25.54 -5.69
N GLU A 599 66.86 26.03 -5.16
CA GLU A 599 68.19 25.70 -5.65
C GLU A 599 68.52 24.23 -5.44
N LEU A 600 68.24 23.68 -4.25
CA LEU A 600 68.44 22.27 -3.93
C LEU A 600 67.62 21.38 -4.89
N PHE A 601 66.36 21.74 -5.15
CA PHE A 601 65.51 21.03 -6.10
C PHE A 601 66.06 21.02 -7.52
N LEU A 602 66.47 22.19 -8.01
CA LEU A 602 66.92 22.36 -9.38
C LEU A 602 68.28 21.71 -9.61
N LEU A 603 69.20 21.76 -8.65
CA LEU A 603 70.48 21.04 -8.70
C LEU A 603 70.28 19.51 -8.75
N GLY A 604 69.20 19.00 -8.15
CA GLY A 604 68.86 17.58 -8.19
C GLY A 604 68.21 17.10 -9.49
N LYS A 605 67.68 17.99 -10.34
CA LYS A 605 66.93 17.63 -11.55
C LYS A 605 67.51 18.17 -12.87
N ASP A 606 68.25 19.27 -12.83
CA ASP A 606 68.73 19.97 -14.01
C ASP A 606 70.23 20.25 -13.88
N SER A 607 71.03 19.69 -14.79
CA SER A 607 72.51 19.83 -14.78
C SER A 607 72.97 21.19 -15.33
N ASN A 608 72.05 22.10 -15.65
CA ASN A 608 72.36 23.38 -16.28
C ASN A 608 72.36 24.51 -15.24
N SER A 609 73.55 24.96 -14.82
CA SER A 609 73.73 26.05 -13.84
C SER A 609 73.05 27.37 -14.23
N LYS A 610 72.65 27.51 -15.49
CA LYS A 610 71.98 28.69 -16.05
C LYS A 610 70.59 28.92 -15.44
N THR A 611 69.75 27.90 -15.33
CA THR A 611 68.37 28.07 -14.83
C THR A 611 68.35 28.37 -13.32
N VAL A 612 69.28 27.79 -12.56
CA VAL A 612 69.48 28.10 -11.14
C VAL A 612 69.90 29.57 -10.97
N ASN A 613 70.86 30.03 -11.77
CA ASN A 613 71.32 31.42 -11.74
C ASN A 613 70.22 32.41 -12.18
N GLU A 614 69.37 32.05 -13.14
CA GLU A 614 68.23 32.89 -13.52
C GLU A 614 67.19 32.98 -12.41
N VAL A 615 66.86 31.88 -11.73
CA VAL A 615 65.96 31.91 -10.55
C VAL A 615 66.57 32.79 -9.46
N ARG A 616 67.86 32.62 -9.15
CA ARG A 616 68.58 33.45 -8.16
C ARG A 616 68.48 34.94 -8.51
N LYS A 617 68.73 35.31 -9.76
CA LYS A 617 68.61 36.70 -10.24
C LYS A 617 67.23 37.31 -9.99
N PHE A 618 66.14 36.55 -10.21
CA PHE A 618 64.78 37.05 -9.95
C PHE A 618 64.49 37.25 -8.47
N PHE A 619 65.04 36.40 -7.59
CA PHE A 619 64.86 36.55 -6.16
C PHE A 619 65.72 37.66 -5.57
N GLU A 620 66.99 37.76 -5.95
CA GLU A 620 67.90 38.84 -5.55
C GLU A 620 67.40 40.21 -6.03
N ALA A 621 66.88 40.29 -7.27
CA ALA A 621 66.26 41.51 -7.78
C ALA A 621 65.00 41.90 -6.99
N GLY A 622 64.18 40.92 -6.59
CA GLY A 622 62.99 41.18 -5.78
C GLY A 622 63.32 41.61 -4.36
N ASP A 623 64.32 40.99 -3.73
CA ASP A 623 64.80 41.38 -2.41
C ASP A 623 65.48 42.76 -2.45
N ALA A 624 66.25 43.04 -3.52
CA ALA A 624 66.85 44.34 -3.71
C ALA A 624 65.78 45.45 -3.81
N VAL A 625 64.73 45.25 -4.61
CA VAL A 625 63.61 46.20 -4.75
C VAL A 625 62.81 46.34 -3.45
N ARG A 626 62.73 45.28 -2.63
CA ARG A 626 61.96 45.29 -1.37
C ARG A 626 62.69 45.96 -0.21
N PHE A 627 64.02 45.78 -0.12
CA PHE A 627 64.83 46.28 1.00
C PHE A 627 65.54 47.61 0.69
N PHE A 628 65.90 47.85 -0.58
CA PHE A 628 66.47 49.11 -1.02
C PHE A 628 65.38 49.92 -1.72
N ALA A 629 64.75 50.83 -0.97
CA ALA A 629 63.73 51.73 -1.49
C ALA A 629 64.35 52.68 -2.54
N GLY A 630 64.33 52.29 -3.82
CA GLY A 630 64.73 53.16 -4.91
C GLY A 630 65.04 52.42 -6.21
N ASN A 631 64.55 52.97 -7.33
CA ASN A 631 64.89 52.63 -8.72
C ASN A 631 66.40 52.82 -9.00
N GLN A 632 67.26 52.05 -8.35
CA GLN A 632 68.69 52.06 -8.62
C GLN A 632 68.99 51.01 -9.69
N ALA A 633 69.19 51.53 -10.91
CA ALA A 633 69.96 50.93 -11.99
C ALA A 633 69.66 49.46 -12.35
N GLN A 634 68.41 49.17 -12.75
CA GLN A 634 68.17 48.05 -13.66
C GLN A 634 68.15 48.59 -15.09
N GLU A 635 69.19 48.26 -15.85
CA GLU A 635 69.37 48.60 -17.28
C GLU A 635 68.26 48.01 -18.17
N GLN A 636 67.44 47.10 -17.63
CA GLN A 636 66.37 46.38 -18.32
C GLN A 636 64.99 46.83 -17.87
N THR A 637 64.08 46.99 -18.82
CA THR A 637 62.68 47.37 -18.55
C THR A 637 61.91 46.23 -17.88
N LEU A 638 60.85 46.55 -17.11
CA LEU A 638 59.96 45.53 -16.52
C LEU A 638 59.29 44.64 -17.59
N LEU A 639 59.20 45.10 -18.84
CA LEU A 639 58.71 44.30 -19.96
C LEU A 639 59.71 43.21 -20.36
N ASP A 640 61.01 43.51 -20.31
CA ASP A 640 62.07 42.54 -20.60
C ASP A 640 62.19 41.51 -19.48
N TRP A 641 62.05 41.95 -18.22
CA TRP A 641 61.94 41.06 -17.07
C TRP A 641 60.72 40.12 -17.17
N ASN A 642 59.57 40.62 -17.64
CA ASN A 642 58.39 39.79 -17.85
C ASN A 642 58.59 38.75 -18.97
N ARG A 643 59.28 39.11 -20.07
CA ARG A 643 59.66 38.15 -21.13
C ARG A 643 60.62 37.08 -20.60
N ALA A 644 61.60 37.48 -19.79
CA ALA A 644 62.52 36.55 -19.14
C ALA A 644 61.79 35.60 -18.17
N LEU A 645 60.83 36.12 -17.39
CA LEU A 645 60.01 35.34 -16.47
C LEU A 645 59.19 34.26 -17.21
N LEU A 646 58.59 34.61 -18.36
CA LEU A 646 57.83 33.66 -19.18
C LEU A 646 58.74 32.55 -19.76
N LYS A 647 59.95 32.89 -20.21
CA LYS A 647 60.93 31.90 -20.68
C LYS A 647 61.37 30.96 -19.56
N LEU A 648 61.66 31.52 -18.38
CA LEU A 648 62.06 30.75 -17.20
C LEU A 648 60.95 29.80 -16.74
N ILE A 649 59.70 30.26 -16.67
CA ILE A 649 58.57 29.39 -16.31
C ILE A 649 58.34 28.30 -17.37
N ALA A 650 58.55 28.59 -18.66
CA ALA A 650 58.48 27.58 -19.70
C ALA A 650 59.54 26.48 -19.50
N GLN A 651 60.78 26.85 -19.16
CA GLN A 651 61.85 25.90 -18.81
C GLN A 651 61.50 25.07 -17.56
N LEU A 652 61.08 25.72 -16.47
CA LEU A 652 60.67 25.04 -15.23
C LEU A 652 59.45 24.12 -15.43
N SER A 653 58.56 24.45 -16.37
CA SER A 653 57.42 23.61 -16.72
C SER A 653 57.83 22.35 -17.51
N ALA A 654 58.93 22.42 -18.27
CA ALA A 654 59.47 21.33 -19.07
C ALA A 654 60.25 20.30 -18.25
N LEU A 655 60.71 20.66 -17.05
CA LEU A 655 61.31 19.75 -16.08
C LEU A 655 60.26 18.72 -15.62
N LYS A 656 60.48 17.44 -15.98
CA LYS A 656 59.65 16.29 -15.59
C LYS A 656 60.04 15.75 -14.23
#